data_AF-A0A4T0DMX1-F1
#
_entry.id   AF-A0A4T0DMX1-F1
#
_cell.length_a   1.000
_cell.length_b   1.000
_cell.length_c   1.000
_cell.angle_alpha   90.00
_cell.angle_beta   90.00
_cell.angle_gamma   90.00
#
_symmetry.space_group_name_H-M   'P 1'
#
loop_
_entity.id
_entity.type
_entity.pdbx_description
1 polymer ?
#
loop_
_entity_poly.entity_id
_entity_poly.type
_entity_poly.pdbx_seq_one_letter_code
_entity_poly.pdbx_strand_id
1 'polypeptide(L)'
;MLGNVATPLGGLLAFYPSSSFAQNTPCQTTTVQASTPSDTNVALRSYSYCGGNLDVSVYIANVNYNKVVTLYYTDSQGVSTPLTSVALGYNSSIPDTNYEFWSANTPVYLDGITQLLNLTYQAKDIGQTYVQQLQLSVKASGNAPPAPAAIPAPYANPSGFSDDITAWLAPNSGSQADFSKTRMFLNINPDIDGAAKGTVVAARSGPSYEQQLPDYEYDWVRDSSLTMDVVRALYSASTVDRFTRKYKDAMFHYAEGRAVEQNDPSLTFAGLGEPKFYLNNTAFTGPWGRPQNDGPATAAITLIEFAYDYMKKGGSLSSVRQRIWDSNANPKVAPVLKDLLFVASNWSSPSFDLWEEEESAHFYTRLVQRRALVMGAKFATLLGDATTSSKLSSAATQLTATLDQFWSPNRKLILYEYGPVLAGKNSFIDIAVILGVIHGYAGDGVYSYTNDRVLASALKISTSFLDVYGIAKTTKDSKGLPIGIPIGRYPEDVYNGVGTSPNGGNSWYLTTATMAQYLYSAASEYQTAGTLTVNNVTASFFAYYAPKSGLKIGKAYSSNTKEFASVIASLKGWGDAYIRRIKYHTPAGGNLAEEFNRNDGHAQGAADLTWSYASLLTAAFARAALSGDASYTQKIAALAYE
;
A
#
# COMPACT_ATOMS: atom_id res chain seq x y z
N MET A 1 -9.77 -35.67 76.25
CA MET A 1 -10.12 -34.55 75.35
C MET A 1 -9.97 -35.07 73.92
N LEU A 2 -11.06 -34.97 73.13
CA LEU A 2 -11.15 -34.75 71.67
C LEU A 2 -10.00 -35.35 70.80
N GLY A 3 -10.18 -36.20 69.80
CA GLY A 3 -11.34 -36.62 69.00
C GLY A 3 -10.85 -36.95 67.57
N ASN A 4 -11.55 -37.86 66.90
CA ASN A 4 -11.70 -38.06 65.43
C ASN A 4 -10.46 -38.41 64.55
N VAL A 5 -10.42 -39.59 63.90
CA VAL A 5 -11.06 -40.01 62.61
C VAL A 5 -10.41 -39.38 61.37
N ALA A 6 -9.74 -40.20 60.53
CA ALA A 6 -9.95 -40.29 59.07
C ALA A 6 -8.85 -41.14 58.34
N THR A 7 -9.28 -42.19 57.65
CA THR A 7 -8.79 -42.62 56.31
C THR A 7 -9.66 -41.92 55.24
N PRO A 8 -9.45 -42.00 53.88
CA PRO A 8 -8.38 -42.56 53.03
C PRO A 8 -8.01 -41.67 51.78
N LEU A 9 -7.35 -42.27 50.77
CA LEU A 9 -7.41 -42.02 49.30
C LEU A 9 -6.38 -41.07 48.64
N GLY A 10 -5.76 -41.60 47.57
CA GLY A 10 -5.30 -40.79 46.42
C GLY A 10 -3.91 -41.11 45.89
N GLY A 11 -3.71 -42.29 45.27
CA GLY A 11 -2.55 -42.52 44.42
C GLY A 11 -2.62 -41.63 43.18
N LEU A 12 -1.73 -40.63 43.08
CA LEU A 12 -1.52 -39.89 41.83
C LEU A 12 -0.74 -40.78 40.86
N LEU A 13 -1.47 -41.31 39.87
CA LEU A 13 -0.90 -41.77 38.61
C LEU A 13 -0.23 -40.56 37.93
N ALA A 14 1.10 -40.58 37.89
CA ALA A 14 1.87 -39.69 37.03
C ALA A 14 1.58 -40.07 35.57
N PHE A 15 0.70 -39.31 34.91
CA PHE A 15 0.57 -39.33 33.46
C PHE A 15 1.85 -38.75 32.87
N TYR A 16 2.75 -39.64 32.44
CA TYR A 16 3.74 -39.29 31.44
C TYR A 16 3.01 -38.80 30.18
N PRO A 17 3.37 -37.66 29.59
CA PRO A 17 2.88 -37.31 28.28
C PRO A 17 3.41 -38.37 27.32
N SER A 18 2.53 -39.24 26.85
CA SER A 18 2.80 -40.08 25.70
C SER A 18 3.20 -39.16 24.57
N SER A 19 4.48 -39.19 24.19
CA SER A 19 4.95 -38.68 22.93
C SER A 19 4.17 -39.40 21.84
N SER A 20 3.12 -38.77 21.32
CA SER A 20 2.40 -39.26 20.16
C SER A 20 3.38 -39.25 19.00
N PHE A 21 3.87 -40.42 18.62
CA PHE A 21 4.48 -40.63 17.32
C PHE A 21 3.46 -40.15 16.29
N ALA A 22 3.75 -39.01 15.65
CA ALA A 22 2.93 -38.51 14.55
C ALA A 22 2.96 -39.58 13.45
N GLN A 23 1.85 -40.32 13.31
CA GLN A 23 1.67 -41.19 12.16
C GLN A 23 1.62 -40.30 10.92
N ASN A 24 2.68 -40.35 10.11
CA ASN A 24 2.69 -39.72 8.79
C ASN A 24 1.58 -40.36 7.95
N THR A 25 0.43 -39.70 7.88
CA THR A 25 -0.64 -40.11 6.96
C THR A 25 -0.14 -39.82 5.55
N PRO A 26 -0.27 -40.74 4.58
CA PRO A 26 0.16 -40.48 3.21
C PRO A 26 -0.77 -39.47 2.53
N CYS A 27 -0.20 -38.57 1.73
CA CYS A 27 -0.97 -37.70 0.84
C CYS A 27 -1.80 -38.54 -0.13
N GLN A 28 -3.05 -38.14 -0.35
CA GLN A 28 -3.95 -38.80 -1.30
C GLN A 28 -4.13 -37.93 -2.53
N THR A 29 -3.84 -38.48 -3.71
CA THR A 29 -4.06 -37.80 -5.00
C THR A 29 -5.29 -38.39 -5.69
N THR A 30 -6.25 -37.54 -6.00
CA THR A 30 -7.40 -37.90 -6.82
C THR A 30 -7.04 -37.70 -8.29
N THR A 31 -7.08 -38.79 -9.07
CA THR A 31 -6.98 -38.70 -10.54
C THR A 31 -8.38 -38.52 -11.12
N VAL A 32 -8.56 -37.43 -11.86
CA VAL A 32 -9.83 -37.07 -12.52
C VAL A 32 -9.79 -37.51 -13.99
N GLN A 33 -8.68 -37.28 -14.68
CA GLN A 33 -8.47 -37.63 -16.08
C GLN A 33 -7.09 -38.28 -16.24
N ALA A 34 -7.06 -39.58 -16.57
CA ALA A 34 -5.80 -40.35 -16.61
C ALA A 34 -4.95 -40.06 -17.85
N SER A 35 -5.58 -39.82 -19.00
CA SER A 35 -4.93 -39.57 -20.31
C SER A 35 -5.38 -38.26 -20.93
N THR A 36 -4.62 -37.73 -21.89
CA THR A 36 -5.00 -36.53 -22.65
C THR A 36 -6.40 -36.67 -23.25
N PRO A 37 -7.27 -35.64 -23.15
CA PRO A 37 -8.60 -35.69 -23.71
C PRO A 37 -8.58 -35.56 -25.24
N SER A 38 -9.67 -35.97 -25.91
CA SER A 38 -9.82 -35.86 -27.36
C SER A 38 -10.82 -34.80 -27.81
N ASP A 39 -11.60 -34.25 -26.88
CA ASP A 39 -12.82 -33.46 -27.14
C ASP A 39 -12.89 -32.14 -26.36
N THR A 40 -11.88 -31.80 -25.55
CA THR A 40 -11.82 -30.56 -24.77
C THR A 40 -10.43 -29.96 -24.72
N ASN A 41 -10.32 -28.64 -24.83
CA ASN A 41 -9.03 -27.94 -24.76
C ASN A 41 -8.48 -27.77 -23.33
N VAL A 42 -9.26 -28.12 -22.31
CA VAL A 42 -8.87 -28.02 -20.90
C VAL A 42 -9.46 -29.17 -20.11
N ALA A 43 -8.62 -29.87 -19.34
CA ALA A 43 -9.06 -30.94 -18.44
C ALA A 43 -8.16 -31.06 -17.21
N LEU A 44 -8.77 -31.04 -16.02
CA LEU A 44 -8.15 -31.40 -14.76
C LEU A 44 -7.70 -32.85 -14.81
N ARG A 45 -6.39 -33.07 -14.67
CA ARG A 45 -5.80 -34.41 -14.62
C ARG A 45 -5.90 -34.99 -13.22
N SER A 46 -5.38 -34.28 -12.23
CA SER A 46 -5.37 -34.74 -10.85
C SER A 46 -5.26 -33.58 -9.87
N TYR A 47 -5.69 -33.82 -8.63
CA TYR A 47 -5.47 -32.90 -7.53
C TYR A 47 -5.18 -33.63 -6.22
N SER A 48 -4.52 -32.96 -5.29
CA SER A 48 -4.36 -33.37 -3.90
C SER A 48 -4.42 -32.13 -3.00
N TYR A 49 -5.10 -32.23 -1.87
CA TYR A 49 -4.97 -31.25 -0.80
C TYR A 49 -4.32 -31.96 0.38
N CYS A 50 -3.01 -31.74 0.54
CA CYS A 50 -2.19 -32.47 1.51
C CYS A 50 -1.36 -31.51 2.35
N GLY A 51 -1.41 -31.64 3.68
CA GLY A 51 -0.56 -30.81 4.56
C GLY A 51 -0.84 -29.30 4.44
N GLY A 52 -1.98 -28.90 3.88
CA GLY A 52 -2.28 -27.49 3.61
C GLY A 52 -1.87 -26.97 2.22
N ASN A 53 -1.26 -27.81 1.39
CA ASN A 53 -0.91 -27.47 0.01
C ASN A 53 -1.90 -28.10 -0.96
N LEU A 54 -2.30 -27.31 -1.95
CA LEU A 54 -3.09 -27.75 -3.09
C LEU A 54 -2.14 -28.03 -4.26
N ASP A 55 -2.00 -29.31 -4.59
CA ASP A 55 -1.29 -29.81 -5.76
C ASP A 55 -2.28 -30.10 -6.87
N VAL A 56 -2.05 -29.56 -8.06
CA VAL A 56 -2.96 -29.68 -9.20
C VAL A 56 -2.14 -29.93 -10.46
N SER A 57 -2.61 -30.84 -11.30
CA SER A 57 -2.13 -30.99 -12.67
C SER A 57 -3.28 -30.99 -13.68
N VAL A 58 -3.02 -30.42 -14.86
CA VAL A 58 -4.01 -30.13 -15.89
C VAL A 58 -3.43 -30.42 -17.27
N TYR A 59 -4.29 -30.91 -18.17
CA TYR A 59 -4.05 -30.99 -19.61
C TYR A 59 -4.60 -29.73 -20.30
N ILE A 60 -3.75 -29.06 -21.08
CA ILE A 60 -4.10 -27.86 -21.85
C ILE A 60 -3.78 -28.09 -23.32
N ALA A 61 -4.75 -27.93 -24.22
CA ALA A 61 -4.49 -28.01 -25.64
C ALA A 61 -3.64 -26.82 -26.09
N ASN A 62 -2.61 -27.08 -26.88
CA ASN A 62 -1.71 -26.05 -27.40
C ASN A 62 -2.31 -25.35 -28.63
N VAL A 63 -3.34 -24.53 -28.39
CA VAL A 63 -4.05 -23.77 -29.45
C VAL A 63 -3.67 -22.29 -29.47
N ASN A 64 -2.80 -21.86 -28.55
CA ASN A 64 -2.42 -20.45 -28.36
C ASN A 64 -1.05 -20.34 -27.69
N TYR A 65 -0.28 -19.31 -28.01
CA TYR A 65 1.00 -19.09 -27.34
C TYR A 65 0.79 -18.47 -25.95
N ASN A 66 0.02 -17.38 -25.87
CA ASN A 66 -0.29 -16.71 -24.61
C ASN A 66 -1.49 -17.35 -23.90
N LYS A 67 -1.20 -18.10 -22.83
CA LYS A 67 -2.19 -18.87 -22.07
C LYS A 67 -2.30 -18.37 -20.63
N VAL A 68 -3.52 -18.24 -20.10
CA VAL A 68 -3.78 -18.10 -18.66
C VAL A 68 -4.65 -19.26 -18.22
N VAL A 69 -4.18 -20.02 -17.22
CA VAL A 69 -4.87 -21.20 -16.71
C VAL A 69 -5.13 -21.01 -15.23
N THR A 70 -6.40 -21.09 -14.82
CA THR A 70 -6.80 -20.77 -13.44
C THR A 70 -7.80 -21.79 -12.91
N LEU A 71 -7.49 -22.36 -11.76
CA LEU A 71 -8.40 -23.21 -11.00
C LEU A 71 -9.10 -22.39 -9.92
N TYR A 72 -10.42 -22.45 -9.85
CA TYR A 72 -11.23 -21.77 -8.84
C TYR A 72 -11.75 -22.75 -7.80
N TYR A 73 -11.83 -22.30 -6.55
CA TYR A 73 -12.26 -23.13 -5.43
C TYR A 73 -13.17 -22.38 -4.45
N THR A 74 -13.78 -23.14 -3.55
CA THR A 74 -14.50 -22.67 -2.36
C THR A 74 -13.62 -22.91 -1.14
N ASP A 75 -13.50 -21.90 -0.28
CA ASP A 75 -12.68 -21.97 0.93
C ASP A 75 -13.34 -22.81 2.06
N SER A 76 -12.69 -22.87 3.22
CA SER A 76 -13.23 -23.58 4.41
C SER A 76 -14.46 -22.93 5.04
N GLN A 77 -14.76 -21.68 4.69
CA GLN A 77 -15.93 -20.94 5.16
C GLN A 77 -17.11 -21.04 4.19
N GLY A 78 -16.96 -21.79 3.10
CA GLY A 78 -18.01 -21.92 2.08
C GLY A 78 -18.10 -20.69 1.17
N VAL A 79 -17.06 -19.86 1.12
CA VAL A 79 -17.01 -18.63 0.31
C VAL A 79 -16.15 -18.89 -0.92
N SER A 80 -16.60 -18.36 -2.06
CA SER A 80 -15.82 -18.28 -3.29
C SER A 80 -15.72 -16.84 -3.72
N THR A 81 -14.50 -16.36 -3.95
CA THR A 81 -14.18 -14.99 -4.35
C THR A 81 -13.19 -15.03 -5.52
N PRO A 82 -12.90 -13.89 -6.17
CA PRO A 82 -11.82 -13.83 -7.15
C PRO A 82 -10.44 -14.30 -6.61
N LEU A 83 -10.23 -14.19 -5.28
CA LEU A 83 -9.00 -14.60 -4.60
C LEU A 83 -8.95 -16.11 -4.30
N THR A 84 -10.08 -16.83 -4.34
CA THR A 84 -10.11 -18.28 -4.16
C THR A 84 -9.80 -18.98 -5.48
N SER A 85 -8.61 -18.67 -6.01
CA SER A 85 -8.10 -19.17 -7.26
C SER A 85 -6.62 -19.52 -7.18
N VAL A 86 -6.17 -20.44 -8.04
CA VAL A 86 -4.77 -20.82 -8.21
C VAL A 86 -4.43 -20.68 -9.69
N ALA A 87 -3.41 -19.89 -9.99
CA ALA A 87 -2.83 -19.82 -11.33
C ALA A 87 -1.90 -21.02 -11.56
N LEU A 88 -2.01 -21.66 -12.72
CA LEU A 88 -1.17 -22.79 -13.10
C LEU A 88 -0.09 -22.32 -14.07
N GLY A 89 1.10 -22.93 -13.98
CA GLY A 89 2.21 -22.70 -14.89
C GLY A 89 2.39 -23.84 -15.88
N TYR A 90 2.92 -23.53 -17.07
CA TYR A 90 3.42 -24.53 -18.02
C TYR A 90 4.50 -25.39 -17.35
N ASN A 91 4.40 -26.70 -17.53
CA ASN A 91 5.38 -27.66 -17.06
C ASN A 91 6.14 -28.28 -18.24
N SER A 92 5.41 -28.91 -19.17
CA SER A 92 6.01 -29.59 -20.32
C SER A 92 5.00 -29.85 -21.43
N SER A 93 5.47 -30.06 -22.66
CA SER A 93 4.65 -30.56 -23.77
C SER A 93 4.48 -32.08 -23.67
N ILE A 94 3.35 -32.60 -24.15
CA ILE A 94 3.06 -34.03 -24.13
C ILE A 94 3.38 -34.63 -25.50
N PRO A 95 4.36 -35.55 -25.60
CA PRO A 95 4.75 -36.17 -26.87
C PRO A 95 3.57 -36.78 -27.62
N ASP A 96 3.59 -36.69 -28.94
CA ASP A 96 2.61 -37.28 -29.86
C ASP A 96 1.15 -36.79 -29.65
N THR A 97 0.97 -35.66 -28.97
CA THR A 97 -0.33 -35.01 -28.79
C THR A 97 -0.25 -33.50 -29.01
N ASN A 98 -1.41 -32.84 -29.15
CA ASN A 98 -1.50 -31.37 -29.13
C ASN A 98 -1.70 -30.81 -27.70
N TYR A 99 -1.29 -31.52 -26.65
CA TYR A 99 -1.50 -31.09 -25.26
C TYR A 99 -0.21 -30.78 -24.53
N GLU A 100 -0.34 -29.98 -23.48
CA GLU A 100 0.68 -29.58 -22.54
C GLU A 100 0.25 -29.98 -21.12
N PHE A 101 1.24 -30.32 -20.29
CA PHE A 101 1.10 -30.41 -18.85
C PHE A 101 1.25 -29.02 -18.23
N TRP A 102 0.26 -28.67 -17.42
CA TRP A 102 0.27 -27.48 -16.57
C TRP A 102 0.06 -27.91 -15.12
N SER A 103 0.69 -27.22 -14.18
CA SER A 103 0.61 -27.59 -12.77
C SER A 103 0.76 -26.41 -11.82
N ALA A 104 0.27 -26.59 -10.59
CA ALA A 104 0.54 -25.71 -9.46
C ALA A 104 0.71 -26.52 -8.18
N ASN A 105 1.58 -26.04 -7.29
CA ASN A 105 1.64 -26.42 -5.88
C ASN A 105 1.55 -25.13 -5.07
N THR A 106 0.44 -24.93 -4.38
CA THR A 106 0.16 -23.65 -3.70
C THR A 106 -0.32 -23.90 -2.27
N PRO A 107 0.28 -23.26 -1.26
CA PRO A 107 -0.26 -23.31 0.10
C PRO A 107 -1.59 -22.57 0.16
N VAL A 108 -2.67 -23.28 0.52
CA VAL A 108 -4.03 -22.72 0.66
C VAL A 108 -4.61 -22.91 2.06
N TYR A 109 -3.76 -23.24 3.04
CA TYR A 109 -4.20 -23.68 4.37
C TYR A 109 -4.83 -22.61 5.25
N LEU A 110 -4.52 -21.33 5.04
CA LEU A 110 -5.02 -20.24 5.89
C LEU A 110 -6.52 -20.03 5.70
N ASP A 111 -7.01 -20.16 4.47
CA ASP A 111 -8.42 -20.07 4.14
C ASP A 111 -9.04 -21.46 3.96
N GLY A 112 -8.21 -22.48 3.72
CA GLY A 112 -8.61 -23.85 3.48
C GLY A 112 -9.34 -24.02 2.14
N ILE A 113 -9.73 -25.26 1.84
CA ILE A 113 -10.43 -25.60 0.61
C ILE A 113 -11.46 -26.71 0.88
N THR A 114 -12.65 -26.54 0.33
CA THR A 114 -13.75 -27.51 0.46
C THR A 114 -14.19 -28.08 -0.88
N GLN A 115 -14.05 -27.32 -1.97
CA GLN A 115 -14.52 -27.73 -3.29
C GLN A 115 -13.72 -27.07 -4.42
N LEU A 116 -13.42 -27.81 -5.48
CA LEU A 116 -12.98 -27.28 -6.77
C LEU A 116 -14.20 -26.94 -7.62
N LEU A 117 -14.30 -25.71 -8.10
CA LEU A 117 -15.48 -25.20 -8.79
C LEU A 117 -15.37 -25.38 -10.30
N ASN A 118 -14.39 -24.71 -10.91
CA ASN A 118 -14.13 -24.79 -12.33
C ASN A 118 -12.66 -24.48 -12.63
N LEU A 119 -12.25 -24.85 -13.83
CA LEU A 119 -10.93 -24.61 -14.38
C LEU A 119 -11.09 -23.85 -15.70
N THR A 120 -10.38 -22.73 -15.84
CA THR A 120 -10.40 -21.91 -17.05
C THR A 120 -9.06 -21.99 -17.77
N TYR A 121 -9.12 -21.95 -19.10
CA TYR A 121 -7.99 -21.74 -19.99
C TYR A 121 -8.34 -20.61 -20.94
N GLN A 122 -7.71 -19.44 -20.75
CA GLN A 122 -7.82 -18.30 -21.64
C GLN A 122 -6.70 -18.33 -22.68
N ALA A 123 -7.07 -18.48 -23.95
CA ALA A 123 -6.21 -18.38 -25.12
C ALA A 123 -6.19 -16.93 -25.61
N LYS A 124 -5.23 -16.14 -25.09
CA LYS A 124 -5.23 -14.67 -25.18
C LYS A 124 -5.16 -14.18 -26.62
N ASP A 125 -4.30 -14.77 -27.45
CA ASP A 125 -4.06 -14.27 -28.82
C ASP A 125 -5.28 -14.42 -29.75
N ILE A 126 -6.19 -15.33 -29.43
CA ILE A 126 -7.39 -15.61 -30.25
C ILE A 126 -8.69 -15.22 -29.53
N GLY A 127 -8.59 -14.62 -28.34
CA GLY A 127 -9.76 -14.18 -27.55
C GLY A 127 -10.72 -15.30 -27.15
N GLN A 128 -10.26 -16.55 -27.02
CA GLN A 128 -11.10 -17.68 -26.62
C GLN A 128 -10.85 -18.07 -25.15
N THR A 129 -11.90 -18.50 -24.46
CA THR A 129 -11.82 -19.08 -23.12
C THR A 129 -12.50 -20.44 -23.11
N TYR A 130 -11.76 -21.46 -22.68
CA TYR A 130 -12.27 -22.80 -22.46
C TYR A 130 -12.48 -23.01 -20.96
N VAL A 131 -13.53 -23.74 -20.60
CA VAL A 131 -13.91 -23.95 -19.20
C VAL A 131 -14.26 -25.41 -18.99
N GLN A 132 -13.73 -25.99 -17.92
CA GLN A 132 -14.21 -27.26 -17.38
C GLN A 132 -14.93 -27.00 -16.06
N GLN A 133 -16.20 -27.37 -15.97
CA GLN A 133 -16.92 -27.40 -14.70
C GLN A 133 -16.50 -28.64 -13.91
N LEU A 134 -16.14 -28.46 -12.64
CA LEU A 134 -15.61 -29.53 -11.79
C LEU A 134 -16.60 -29.91 -10.69
N GLN A 135 -16.96 -28.95 -9.84
CA GLN A 135 -17.81 -29.15 -8.67
C GLN A 135 -17.34 -30.31 -7.76
N LEU A 136 -16.03 -30.55 -7.69
CA LEU A 136 -15.43 -31.68 -6.98
C LEU A 136 -15.16 -31.34 -5.53
N SER A 137 -15.71 -32.12 -4.59
CA SER A 137 -15.36 -31.98 -3.16
C SER A 137 -13.89 -32.31 -2.92
N VAL A 138 -13.24 -31.50 -2.08
CA VAL A 138 -11.84 -31.69 -1.70
C VAL A 138 -11.77 -32.26 -0.29
N LYS A 139 -11.08 -33.39 -0.13
CA LYS A 139 -10.79 -33.99 1.17
C LYS A 139 -9.33 -33.72 1.51
N ALA A 140 -9.09 -33.11 2.66
CA ALA A 140 -7.74 -32.99 3.21
C ALA A 140 -7.15 -34.36 3.48
N SER A 141 -5.87 -34.53 3.19
CA SER A 141 -5.12 -35.75 3.43
C SER A 141 -3.74 -35.42 3.99
N GLY A 142 -3.01 -36.46 4.39
CA GLY A 142 -1.68 -36.32 4.97
C GLY A 142 -1.66 -35.64 6.34
N ASN A 143 -0.56 -34.96 6.63
CA ASN A 143 -0.37 -34.26 7.89
C ASN A 143 -1.35 -33.08 8.03
N ALA A 144 -1.61 -32.67 9.27
CA ALA A 144 -2.41 -31.47 9.52
C ALA A 144 -1.74 -30.24 8.89
N PRO A 145 -2.51 -29.28 8.36
CA PRO A 145 -1.94 -28.04 7.84
C PRO A 145 -1.13 -27.29 8.90
N PRO A 146 -0.09 -26.54 8.51
CA PRO A 146 0.70 -25.76 9.45
C PRO A 146 -0.15 -24.69 10.14
N ALA A 147 0.20 -24.37 11.38
CA ALA A 147 -0.37 -23.20 12.04
C ALA A 147 0.10 -21.91 11.32
N PRO A 148 -0.69 -20.82 11.34
CA PRO A 148 -0.21 -19.52 10.89
C PRO A 148 1.09 -19.14 11.60
N ALA A 149 2.03 -18.53 10.88
CA ALA A 149 3.29 -18.07 11.46
C ALA A 149 3.00 -17.14 12.65
N ALA A 150 3.68 -17.40 13.78
CA ALA A 150 3.57 -16.53 14.94
C ALA A 150 4.17 -15.16 14.63
N ILE A 151 3.58 -14.09 15.18
CA ILE A 151 4.17 -12.77 15.10
C ILE A 151 5.50 -12.78 15.87
N PRO A 152 6.62 -12.33 15.27
CA PRO A 152 7.90 -12.25 15.96
C PRO A 152 7.81 -11.37 17.22
N ALA A 153 8.61 -11.69 18.24
CA ALA A 153 8.75 -10.82 19.40
C ALA A 153 9.45 -9.49 19.01
N PRO A 154 9.12 -8.36 19.65
CA PRO A 154 9.81 -7.10 19.37
C PRO A 154 11.27 -7.17 19.82
N TYR A 155 12.20 -6.77 18.95
CA TYR A 155 13.64 -6.71 19.26
C TYR A 155 14.05 -5.43 20.01
N ALA A 156 13.16 -4.44 20.07
CA ALA A 156 13.40 -3.16 20.72
C ALA A 156 12.15 -2.65 21.44
N ASN A 157 12.34 -1.68 22.34
CA ASN A 157 11.28 -1.01 23.08
C ASN A 157 11.54 0.50 23.12
N PRO A 158 11.63 1.18 21.96
CA PRO A 158 11.88 2.61 21.93
C PRO A 158 10.72 3.36 22.59
N SER A 159 11.02 4.52 23.18
CA SER A 159 10.04 5.32 23.91
C SER A 159 10.36 6.80 23.78
N GLY A 160 9.32 7.60 23.53
CA GLY A 160 9.43 9.04 23.34
C GLY A 160 10.10 9.43 22.02
N PHE A 161 10.26 10.73 21.82
CA PHE A 161 11.05 11.26 20.72
C PHE A 161 12.53 11.25 21.09
N SER A 162 13.37 11.09 20.07
CA SER A 162 14.82 10.98 20.19
C SER A 162 15.52 12.23 19.65
N ASP A 163 16.56 12.66 20.36
CA ASP A 163 17.29 13.89 20.03
C ASP A 163 18.03 13.80 18.70
N ASP A 164 18.52 12.61 18.33
CA ASP A 164 19.24 12.41 17.08
C ASP A 164 18.35 12.56 15.84
N ILE A 165 17.06 12.23 15.97
CA ILE A 165 16.05 12.44 14.93
C ILE A 165 15.54 13.88 14.95
N THR A 166 15.34 14.46 16.14
CA THR A 166 15.02 15.89 16.28
C THR A 166 16.07 16.78 15.63
N ALA A 167 17.35 16.47 15.80
CA ALA A 167 18.45 17.20 15.17
C ALA A 167 18.52 16.98 13.66
N TRP A 168 18.36 15.73 13.19
CA TRP A 168 18.46 15.40 11.76
C TRP A 168 17.31 16.01 10.94
N LEU A 169 16.10 16.04 11.51
CA LEU A 169 14.92 16.67 10.92
C LEU A 169 14.70 18.12 11.40
N ALA A 170 15.71 18.81 11.93
CA ALA A 170 15.49 20.16 12.45
C ALA A 170 15.01 21.11 11.33
N PRO A 171 14.07 22.05 11.58
CA PRO A 171 13.58 22.96 10.55
C PRO A 171 14.52 24.16 10.36
N ASN A 172 15.79 23.90 10.09
CA ASN A 172 16.85 24.88 9.90
C ASN A 172 17.71 24.52 8.67
N SER A 173 18.48 25.49 8.18
CA SER A 173 19.30 25.29 7.00
C SER A 173 20.38 24.23 7.22
N GLY A 174 20.54 23.33 6.24
CA GLY A 174 21.52 22.24 6.28
C GLY A 174 21.07 20.97 6.99
N SER A 175 19.83 20.92 7.51
CA SER A 175 19.24 19.68 8.01
C SER A 175 18.77 18.77 6.86
N GLN A 176 18.41 17.53 7.17
CA GLN A 176 17.78 16.67 6.17
C GLN A 176 16.41 17.20 5.73
N ALA A 177 15.64 17.83 6.62
CA ALA A 177 14.33 18.36 6.25
C ALA A 177 14.47 19.53 5.24
N ASP A 178 15.48 20.38 5.41
CA ASP A 178 15.84 21.44 4.46
C ASP A 178 16.32 20.85 3.12
N PHE A 179 17.23 19.87 3.18
CA PHE A 179 17.75 19.18 2.01
C PHE A 179 16.65 18.49 1.21
N SER A 180 15.80 17.71 1.87
CA SER A 180 14.67 17.01 1.24
C SER A 180 13.69 17.98 0.59
N LYS A 181 13.35 19.09 1.25
CA LYS A 181 12.53 20.14 0.65
C LYS A 181 13.21 20.69 -0.61
N THR A 182 14.47 21.05 -0.52
CA THR A 182 15.23 21.64 -1.64
C THR A 182 15.28 20.69 -2.83
N ARG A 183 15.64 19.41 -2.62
CA ARG A 183 15.68 18.40 -3.69
C ARG A 183 14.30 18.13 -4.29
N MET A 184 13.24 18.06 -3.47
CA MET A 184 11.87 17.94 -3.96
C MET A 184 11.47 19.10 -4.86
N PHE A 185 11.82 20.35 -4.50
CA PHE A 185 11.51 21.51 -5.34
C PHE A 185 12.30 21.57 -6.64
N LEU A 186 13.53 21.03 -6.68
CA LEU A 186 14.30 20.90 -7.93
C LEU A 186 13.65 19.94 -8.95
N ASN A 187 12.70 19.11 -8.51
CA ASN A 187 11.96 18.20 -9.37
C ASN A 187 10.59 18.79 -9.80
N ILE A 188 10.20 19.96 -9.31
CA ILE A 188 8.95 20.65 -9.67
C ILE A 188 9.26 21.78 -10.67
N ASN A 189 8.66 21.74 -11.85
CA ASN A 189 9.11 22.52 -13.02
C ASN A 189 10.62 22.30 -13.24
N PRO A 190 11.05 21.05 -13.50
CA PRO A 190 12.47 20.75 -13.64
C PRO A 190 13.08 21.61 -14.76
N ASP A 191 14.34 22.01 -14.56
CA ASP A 191 15.12 22.76 -15.56
C ASP A 191 15.59 21.82 -16.69
N ILE A 192 14.62 21.32 -17.44
CA ILE A 192 14.77 20.46 -18.62
C ILE A 192 14.13 21.20 -19.79
N ASP A 193 14.83 21.25 -20.93
CA ASP A 193 14.32 21.90 -22.12
C ASP A 193 12.99 21.28 -22.58
N GLY A 194 11.97 22.13 -22.81
CA GLY A 194 10.62 21.69 -23.16
C GLY A 194 9.73 21.22 -22.00
N ALA A 195 10.23 21.17 -20.77
CA ALA A 195 9.38 20.86 -19.61
C ALA A 195 8.32 21.97 -19.39
N ALA A 196 7.06 21.56 -19.25
CA ALA A 196 5.94 22.45 -19.03
C ALA A 196 5.82 22.83 -17.55
N LYS A 197 5.31 24.04 -17.29
CA LYS A 197 5.00 24.45 -15.92
C LYS A 197 3.89 23.59 -15.33
N GLY A 198 4.00 23.33 -14.03
CA GLY A 198 3.09 22.48 -13.28
C GLY A 198 3.51 21.03 -13.23
N THR A 199 4.51 20.62 -14.02
CA THR A 199 4.98 19.23 -14.03
C THR A 199 5.91 18.92 -12.86
N VAL A 200 5.90 17.67 -12.43
CA VAL A 200 6.85 17.14 -11.45
C VAL A 200 7.50 15.90 -12.02
N VAL A 201 8.83 15.91 -12.15
CA VAL A 201 9.54 14.70 -12.57
C VAL A 201 9.57 13.69 -11.41
N ALA A 202 9.31 12.41 -11.68
CA ALA A 202 9.31 11.38 -10.65
C ALA A 202 10.67 11.24 -9.97
N ALA A 203 11.76 11.25 -10.75
CA ALA A 203 13.14 11.17 -10.24
C ALA A 203 14.12 11.92 -11.13
N ARG A 204 15.32 12.22 -10.61
CA ARG A 204 16.43 12.74 -11.44
C ARG A 204 17.21 11.59 -12.07
N SER A 205 16.49 10.75 -12.80
CA SER A 205 17.00 9.56 -13.47
C SER A 205 16.32 9.42 -14.84
N GLY A 206 17.08 9.50 -15.93
CA GLY A 206 16.57 9.50 -17.30
C GLY A 206 17.44 10.32 -18.27
N PRO A 207 16.98 10.51 -19.52
CA PRO A 207 17.73 11.11 -20.62
C PRO A 207 18.50 12.40 -20.30
N SER A 208 17.91 13.28 -19.49
CA SER A 208 18.42 14.61 -19.16
C SER A 208 19.28 14.65 -17.90
N TYR A 209 19.51 13.52 -17.22
CA TYR A 209 20.22 13.44 -15.94
C TYR A 209 21.51 12.63 -16.00
N GLU A 210 22.37 12.75 -14.97
CA GLU A 210 23.61 11.97 -14.91
C GLU A 210 23.31 10.47 -14.78
N GLN A 211 22.35 10.11 -13.92
CA GLN A 211 21.82 8.75 -13.89
C GLN A 211 20.79 8.60 -15.01
N GLN A 212 21.00 7.61 -15.86
CA GLN A 212 20.16 7.36 -17.04
C GLN A 212 19.19 6.18 -16.85
N LEU A 213 19.53 5.24 -15.96
CA LEU A 213 18.72 4.05 -15.66
C LEU A 213 18.45 3.95 -14.15
N PRO A 214 17.20 3.67 -13.73
CA PRO A 214 16.01 3.51 -14.56
C PRO A 214 15.52 4.83 -15.18
N ASP A 215 14.77 4.79 -16.28
CA ASP A 215 14.21 6.00 -16.90
C ASP A 215 12.89 6.40 -16.21
N TYR A 216 12.99 7.41 -15.34
CA TYR A 216 11.93 7.97 -14.51
C TYR A 216 11.67 9.45 -14.84
N GLU A 217 12.13 9.92 -16.01
CA GLU A 217 11.96 11.29 -16.47
C GLU A 217 10.56 11.54 -17.06
N TYR A 218 9.54 11.28 -16.25
CA TYR A 218 8.14 11.52 -16.60
C TYR A 218 7.39 12.13 -15.43
N ASP A 219 6.25 12.73 -15.75
CA ASP A 219 5.27 13.21 -14.78
C ASP A 219 4.23 12.11 -14.55
N TRP A 220 4.26 11.48 -13.38
CA TRP A 220 3.18 10.59 -12.94
C TRP A 220 2.14 11.39 -12.16
N VAL A 221 0.86 11.21 -12.52
CA VAL A 221 -0.25 11.94 -11.88
C VAL A 221 -0.27 11.71 -10.37
N ARG A 222 -0.02 10.46 -9.92
CA ARG A 222 0.09 10.10 -8.50
C ARG A 222 1.24 10.87 -7.84
N ASP A 223 2.46 10.71 -8.33
CA ASP A 223 3.68 11.28 -7.76
C ASP A 223 3.64 12.80 -7.70
N SER A 224 3.16 13.44 -8.77
CA SER A 224 2.90 14.88 -8.83
C SER A 224 1.88 15.31 -7.79
N SER A 225 0.73 14.64 -7.70
CA SER A 225 -0.31 15.02 -6.75
C SER A 225 0.12 14.92 -5.29
N LEU A 226 0.89 13.88 -4.93
CA LEU A 226 1.42 13.66 -3.58
C LEU A 226 2.52 14.67 -3.24
N THR A 227 3.37 14.99 -4.22
CA THR A 227 4.38 16.05 -4.08
C THR A 227 3.72 17.41 -3.88
N MET A 228 2.72 17.73 -4.69
CA MET A 228 1.99 18.99 -4.61
C MET A 228 1.14 19.10 -3.34
N ASP A 229 0.77 17.99 -2.69
CA ASP A 229 0.17 18.03 -1.35
C ASP A 229 1.16 18.55 -0.29
N VAL A 230 2.44 18.23 -0.41
CA VAL A 230 3.50 18.84 0.43
C VAL A 230 3.61 20.33 0.15
N VAL A 231 3.61 20.75 -1.13
CA VAL A 231 3.62 22.16 -1.52
C VAL A 231 2.41 22.90 -0.94
N ARG A 232 1.23 22.29 -0.97
CA ARG A 232 0.02 22.84 -0.34
C ARG A 232 0.20 22.97 1.18
N ALA A 233 0.74 21.96 1.87
CA ALA A 233 0.99 22.06 3.31
C ALA A 233 1.94 23.22 3.65
N LEU A 234 2.99 23.43 2.83
CA LEU A 234 3.90 24.57 2.95
C LEU A 234 3.21 25.91 2.66
N TYR A 235 2.34 25.97 1.64
CA TYR A 235 1.51 27.14 1.36
C TYR A 235 0.64 27.50 2.58
N SER A 236 -0.10 26.53 3.10
CA SER A 236 -1.01 26.70 4.24
C SER A 236 -0.27 27.25 5.47
N ALA A 237 0.92 26.71 5.76
CA ALA A 237 1.75 27.12 6.90
C ALA A 237 2.55 28.42 6.66
N SER A 238 2.83 28.80 5.41
CA SER A 238 3.71 29.93 5.10
C SER A 238 3.12 31.27 5.55
N THR A 239 3.96 32.07 6.19
CA THR A 239 3.69 33.46 6.59
C THR A 239 4.63 34.46 5.93
N VAL A 240 5.56 33.99 5.09
CA VAL A 240 6.52 34.85 4.39
C VAL A 240 6.02 35.10 2.98
N ASP A 241 5.62 36.34 2.67
CA ASP A 241 4.94 36.72 1.43
C ASP A 241 5.58 36.17 0.15
N ARG A 242 6.92 36.24 0.04
CA ARG A 242 7.64 35.75 -1.16
C ARG A 242 7.42 34.25 -1.37
N PHE A 243 7.50 33.44 -0.31
CA PHE A 243 7.36 31.99 -0.39
C PHE A 243 5.89 31.60 -0.51
N THR A 244 5.00 32.29 0.20
CA THR A 244 3.54 32.13 0.05
C THR A 244 3.12 32.33 -1.41
N ARG A 245 3.66 33.34 -2.11
CA ARG A 245 3.44 33.53 -3.55
C ARG A 245 4.01 32.39 -4.39
N LYS A 246 5.26 31.98 -4.17
CA LYS A 246 5.86 30.87 -4.93
C LYS A 246 5.06 29.56 -4.79
N TYR A 247 4.66 29.17 -3.57
CA TYR A 247 3.86 27.95 -3.36
C TYR A 247 2.48 28.06 -4.02
N LYS A 248 1.82 29.22 -3.88
CA LYS A 248 0.53 29.47 -4.54
C LYS A 248 0.64 29.36 -6.05
N ASP A 249 1.67 29.96 -6.64
CA ASP A 249 1.88 29.95 -8.09
C ASP A 249 2.19 28.53 -8.58
N ALA A 250 3.00 27.76 -7.84
CA ALA A 250 3.25 26.35 -8.12
C ALA A 250 1.96 25.51 -8.10
N MET A 251 1.08 25.70 -7.10
CA MET A 251 -0.20 24.99 -7.03
C MET A 251 -1.13 25.31 -8.21
N PHE A 252 -1.16 26.57 -8.65
CA PHE A 252 -1.96 26.93 -9.82
C PHE A 252 -1.34 26.47 -11.14
N HIS A 253 -0.01 26.47 -11.28
CA HIS A 253 0.64 25.86 -12.43
C HIS A 253 0.35 24.36 -12.49
N TYR A 254 0.36 23.66 -11.35
CA TYR A 254 -0.02 22.24 -11.30
C TYR A 254 -1.48 22.02 -11.74
N ALA A 255 -2.42 22.86 -11.30
CA ALA A 255 -3.81 22.79 -11.78
C ALA A 255 -3.91 22.97 -13.30
N GLU A 256 -3.15 23.91 -13.86
CA GLU A 256 -3.08 24.15 -15.30
C GLU A 256 -2.43 22.99 -16.07
N GLY A 257 -1.28 22.49 -15.60
CA GLY A 257 -0.60 21.33 -16.18
C GLY A 257 -1.52 20.11 -16.23
N ARG A 258 -2.15 19.76 -15.09
CA ARG A 258 -3.13 18.68 -15.03
C ARG A 258 -4.31 18.88 -15.99
N ALA A 259 -4.80 20.10 -16.11
CA ALA A 259 -5.89 20.40 -17.05
C ALA A 259 -5.46 20.27 -18.51
N VAL A 260 -4.20 20.60 -18.85
CA VAL A 260 -3.64 20.36 -20.19
C VAL A 260 -3.57 18.86 -20.48
N GLU A 261 -2.98 18.06 -19.58
CA GLU A 261 -2.89 16.60 -19.71
C GLU A 261 -4.26 15.95 -19.96
N GLN A 262 -5.27 16.33 -19.17
CA GLN A 262 -6.63 15.81 -19.29
C GLN A 262 -7.28 16.01 -20.67
N ASN A 263 -6.74 16.91 -21.50
CA ASN A 263 -7.24 17.22 -22.84
C ASN A 263 -6.25 16.85 -23.95
N ASP A 264 -5.19 16.10 -23.64
CA ASP A 264 -4.31 15.55 -24.65
C ASP A 264 -5.11 14.59 -25.58
N PRO A 265 -5.04 14.78 -26.90
CA PRO A 265 -5.82 13.98 -27.85
C PRO A 265 -5.37 12.52 -27.95
N SER A 266 -4.22 12.17 -27.40
CA SER A 266 -3.61 10.84 -27.42
C SER A 266 -4.06 9.96 -26.24
N LEU A 267 -4.95 10.46 -25.38
CA LEU A 267 -5.59 9.71 -24.28
C LEU A 267 -6.62 8.69 -24.80
N THR A 268 -6.27 7.90 -25.82
CA THR A 268 -7.16 6.97 -26.51
C THR A 268 -7.32 5.63 -25.77
N PHE A 269 -6.41 5.28 -24.87
CA PHE A 269 -6.40 3.98 -24.18
C PHE A 269 -7.04 4.04 -22.79
N ALA A 270 -6.47 4.86 -21.89
CA ALA A 270 -6.87 4.91 -20.49
C ALA A 270 -7.73 6.14 -20.12
N GLY A 271 -7.93 7.08 -21.04
CA GLY A 271 -8.57 8.36 -20.73
C GLY A 271 -7.84 9.07 -19.59
N LEU A 272 -8.56 9.51 -18.55
CA LEU A 272 -7.94 10.14 -17.38
C LEU A 272 -7.19 9.18 -16.46
N GLY A 273 -7.34 7.87 -16.65
CA GLY A 273 -6.56 6.85 -15.96
C GLY A 273 -5.16 6.66 -16.55
N GLU A 274 -4.71 7.49 -17.50
CA GLU A 274 -3.32 7.44 -17.97
C GLU A 274 -2.37 7.75 -16.79
N PRO A 275 -1.42 6.85 -16.47
CA PRO A 275 -0.60 7.02 -15.27
C PRO A 275 0.40 8.17 -15.36
N LYS A 276 1.01 8.34 -16.54
CA LYS A 276 2.15 9.23 -16.73
C LYS A 276 2.15 9.97 -18.07
N PHE A 277 2.82 11.11 -18.07
CA PHE A 277 2.98 12.03 -19.18
C PHE A 277 4.46 12.36 -19.37
N TYR A 278 4.86 12.70 -20.58
CA TYR A 278 6.14 13.37 -20.78
C TYR A 278 6.10 14.74 -20.09
N LEU A 279 7.27 15.26 -19.70
CA LEU A 279 7.38 16.53 -18.99
C LEU A 279 6.86 17.75 -19.77
N ASN A 280 6.52 17.61 -21.05
CA ASN A 280 5.85 18.63 -21.86
C ASN A 280 4.30 18.52 -21.84
N ASN A 281 3.73 17.75 -20.91
CA ASN A 281 2.30 17.42 -20.75
C ASN A 281 1.68 16.53 -21.85
N THR A 282 2.48 15.94 -22.76
CA THR A 282 1.94 15.00 -23.75
C THR A 282 1.83 13.59 -23.19
N ALA A 283 0.78 12.85 -23.57
CA ALA A 283 0.56 11.51 -23.04
C ALA A 283 1.66 10.52 -23.48
N PHE A 284 2.07 9.64 -22.57
CA PHE A 284 3.01 8.57 -22.91
C PHE A 284 2.30 7.47 -23.73
N THR A 285 2.71 7.28 -24.98
CA THR A 285 2.04 6.35 -25.92
C THR A 285 2.65 4.95 -25.98
N GLY A 286 3.72 4.68 -25.23
CA GLY A 286 4.36 3.37 -25.17
C GLY A 286 3.60 2.34 -24.31
N PRO A 287 3.98 1.04 -24.36
CA PRO A 287 3.41 0.01 -23.47
C PRO A 287 3.62 0.36 -22.00
N TRP A 288 2.57 0.19 -21.18
CA TRP A 288 2.58 0.50 -19.75
C TRP A 288 1.41 -0.15 -19.02
N GLY A 289 1.51 -0.33 -17.71
CA GLY A 289 0.43 -0.77 -16.83
C GLY A 289 -0.62 0.33 -16.66
N ARG A 290 -1.55 0.42 -17.62
CA ARG A 290 -2.64 1.41 -17.67
C ARG A 290 -4.01 0.73 -17.81
N PRO A 291 -5.10 1.30 -17.26
CA PRO A 291 -5.16 2.56 -16.50
C PRO A 291 -4.69 2.41 -15.04
N GLN A 292 -4.37 3.53 -14.39
CA GLN A 292 -4.22 3.67 -12.93
C GLN A 292 -5.21 4.73 -12.42
N ASN A 293 -6.27 4.27 -11.75
CA ASN A 293 -7.43 5.11 -11.41
C ASN A 293 -7.30 5.83 -10.05
N ASP A 294 -6.14 5.78 -9.41
CA ASP A 294 -5.77 6.54 -8.21
C ASP A 294 -5.27 7.95 -8.53
N GLY A 295 -4.64 8.16 -9.69
CA GLY A 295 -4.12 9.46 -10.14
C GLY A 295 -5.17 10.57 -10.14
N PRO A 296 -6.29 10.45 -10.87
CA PRO A 296 -7.37 11.44 -10.84
C PRO A 296 -7.92 11.73 -9.44
N ALA A 297 -8.01 10.72 -8.59
CA ALA A 297 -8.50 10.88 -7.22
C ALA A 297 -7.53 11.70 -6.37
N THR A 298 -6.24 11.35 -6.40
CA THR A 298 -5.19 12.04 -5.62
C THR A 298 -4.96 13.47 -6.11
N ALA A 299 -4.98 13.71 -7.43
CA ALA A 299 -4.96 15.05 -8.01
C ALA A 299 -6.14 15.93 -7.55
N ALA A 300 -7.36 15.40 -7.58
CA ALA A 300 -8.54 16.11 -7.11
C ALA A 300 -8.47 16.42 -5.60
N ILE A 301 -8.00 15.48 -4.78
CA ILE A 301 -7.82 15.69 -3.32
C ILE A 301 -6.89 16.88 -3.08
N THR A 302 -5.68 16.84 -3.64
CA THR A 302 -4.65 17.88 -3.45
C THR A 302 -5.16 19.28 -3.83
N LEU A 303 -5.85 19.39 -4.97
CA LEU A 303 -6.36 20.67 -5.46
C LEU A 303 -7.59 21.18 -4.68
N ILE A 304 -8.45 20.29 -4.18
CA ILE A 304 -9.56 20.67 -3.29
C ILE A 304 -9.02 21.20 -1.96
N GLU A 305 -8.03 20.54 -1.38
CA GLU A 305 -7.41 21.02 -0.13
C GLU A 305 -6.72 22.37 -0.34
N PHE A 306 -6.00 22.52 -1.46
CA PHE A 306 -5.43 23.82 -1.82
C PHE A 306 -6.49 24.90 -1.99
N ALA A 307 -7.64 24.60 -2.60
CA ALA A 307 -8.73 25.57 -2.73
C ALA A 307 -9.21 26.05 -1.35
N TYR A 308 -9.39 25.14 -0.38
CA TYR A 308 -9.74 25.50 1.00
C TYR A 308 -8.65 26.37 1.67
N ASP A 309 -7.39 25.98 1.56
CA ASP A 309 -6.25 26.75 2.11
C ASP A 309 -6.13 28.13 1.44
N TYR A 310 -6.37 28.21 0.13
CA TYR A 310 -6.35 29.44 -0.65
C TYR A 310 -7.44 30.41 -0.19
N MET A 311 -8.67 29.94 -0.04
CA MET A 311 -9.78 30.76 0.48
C MET A 311 -9.55 31.19 1.93
N LYS A 312 -9.00 30.31 2.78
CA LYS A 312 -8.64 30.63 4.17
C LYS A 312 -7.61 31.78 4.26
N LYS A 313 -6.75 31.93 3.26
CA LYS A 313 -5.80 33.05 3.14
C LYS A 313 -6.33 34.26 2.36
N GLY A 314 -7.65 34.36 2.17
CA GLY A 314 -8.29 35.50 1.52
C GLY A 314 -8.36 35.41 -0.01
N GLY A 315 -8.03 34.25 -0.59
CA GLY A 315 -8.21 33.99 -2.01
C GLY A 315 -9.69 33.96 -2.42
N SER A 316 -9.99 34.38 -3.65
CA SER A 316 -11.38 34.49 -4.11
C SER A 316 -12.00 33.16 -4.54
N LEU A 317 -13.27 32.94 -4.19
CA LEU A 317 -14.07 31.80 -4.67
C LEU A 317 -14.20 31.81 -6.21
N SER A 318 -14.17 32.98 -6.85
CA SER A 318 -14.14 33.10 -8.32
C SER A 318 -12.89 32.49 -8.94
N SER A 319 -11.71 32.70 -8.33
CA SER A 319 -10.46 32.09 -8.80
C SER A 319 -10.51 30.57 -8.65
N VAL A 320 -11.07 30.08 -7.54
CA VAL A 320 -11.27 28.65 -7.30
C VAL A 320 -12.18 28.04 -8.38
N ARG A 321 -13.30 28.70 -8.71
CA ARG A 321 -14.18 28.26 -9.80
C ARG A 321 -13.44 28.18 -11.13
N GLN A 322 -12.72 29.25 -11.49
CA GLN A 322 -12.10 29.39 -12.82
C GLN A 322 -10.83 28.57 -13.02
N ARG A 323 -10.05 28.31 -11.97
CA ARG A 323 -8.68 27.76 -12.08
C ARG A 323 -8.49 26.43 -11.35
N ILE A 324 -9.55 25.88 -10.76
CA ILE A 324 -9.48 24.61 -10.03
C ILE A 324 -10.71 23.76 -10.38
N TRP A 325 -11.91 24.31 -10.20
CA TRP A 325 -13.14 23.52 -10.27
C TRP A 325 -13.70 23.31 -11.68
N ASP A 326 -14.10 24.37 -12.37
CA ASP A 326 -15.04 24.29 -13.50
C ASP A 326 -14.35 23.90 -14.82
N SER A 327 -14.17 22.61 -15.01
CA SER A 327 -13.58 22.02 -16.21
C SER A 327 -14.42 22.23 -17.48
N ASN A 328 -15.72 22.51 -17.37
CA ASN A 328 -16.58 22.73 -18.53
C ASN A 328 -16.34 24.12 -19.12
N ALA A 329 -16.30 25.14 -18.27
CA ALA A 329 -16.03 26.51 -18.71
C ALA A 329 -14.53 26.78 -18.92
N ASN A 330 -13.65 26.10 -18.18
CA ASN A 330 -12.22 26.38 -18.16
C ASN A 330 -11.37 25.09 -18.34
N PRO A 331 -11.56 24.34 -19.44
CA PRO A 331 -10.96 23.02 -19.62
C PRO A 331 -9.43 23.00 -19.60
N LYS A 332 -8.77 24.14 -19.87
CA LYS A 332 -7.31 24.25 -19.92
C LYS A 332 -6.65 24.60 -18.59
N VAL A 333 -7.43 24.94 -17.56
CA VAL A 333 -6.87 25.45 -16.29
C VAL A 333 -7.56 24.90 -15.04
N ALA A 334 -8.75 24.30 -15.14
CA ALA A 334 -9.52 23.79 -14.00
C ALA A 334 -9.78 22.28 -14.12
N PRO A 335 -8.98 21.41 -13.48
CA PRO A 335 -9.05 19.96 -13.72
C PRO A 335 -10.04 19.20 -12.81
N VAL A 336 -10.47 19.77 -11.68
CA VAL A 336 -11.05 18.99 -10.57
C VAL A 336 -12.42 18.38 -10.91
N LEU A 337 -13.31 19.11 -11.58
CA LEU A 337 -14.63 18.57 -11.92
C LEU A 337 -14.50 17.35 -12.85
N LYS A 338 -13.61 17.41 -13.84
CA LYS A 338 -13.39 16.29 -14.78
C LYS A 338 -12.81 15.06 -14.07
N ASP A 339 -11.80 15.22 -13.21
CA ASP A 339 -11.23 14.12 -12.43
C ASP A 339 -12.28 13.47 -11.52
N LEU A 340 -13.08 14.27 -10.78
CA LEU A 340 -14.10 13.75 -9.87
C LEU A 340 -15.22 13.00 -10.60
N LEU A 341 -15.66 13.50 -11.76
CA LEU A 341 -16.67 12.83 -12.57
C LEU A 341 -16.14 11.52 -13.17
N PHE A 342 -14.86 11.47 -13.55
CA PHE A 342 -14.19 10.23 -13.95
C PHE A 342 -14.14 9.25 -12.78
N VAL A 343 -13.66 9.65 -11.61
CA VAL A 343 -13.63 8.78 -10.41
C VAL A 343 -15.03 8.23 -10.09
N ALA A 344 -16.07 9.06 -10.11
CA ALA A 344 -17.44 8.62 -9.84
C ALA A 344 -17.98 7.61 -10.85
N SER A 345 -17.52 7.68 -12.09
CA SER A 345 -17.94 6.79 -13.18
C SER A 345 -17.07 5.54 -13.34
N ASN A 346 -15.82 5.57 -12.89
CA ASN A 346 -14.82 4.54 -13.16
C ASN A 346 -14.28 3.85 -11.91
N TRP A 347 -14.72 4.22 -10.70
CA TRP A 347 -14.22 3.58 -9.48
C TRP A 347 -14.34 2.06 -9.59
N SER A 348 -15.48 1.50 -9.97
CA SER A 348 -15.68 0.05 -10.02
C SER A 348 -14.88 -0.69 -11.10
N SER A 349 -14.28 0.01 -12.07
CA SER A 349 -13.47 -0.61 -13.13
C SER A 349 -12.13 -1.14 -12.60
N PRO A 350 -11.61 -2.27 -13.14
CA PRO A 350 -10.23 -2.69 -12.89
C PRO A 350 -9.22 -1.59 -13.25
N SER A 351 -8.11 -1.55 -12.53
CA SER A 351 -6.96 -0.71 -12.85
C SER A 351 -5.68 -1.39 -12.38
N PHE A 352 -4.55 -0.98 -12.92
CA PHE A 352 -3.25 -1.29 -12.33
C PHE A 352 -3.17 -0.69 -10.91
N ASP A 353 -2.36 -1.31 -10.06
CA ASP A 353 -2.07 -0.83 -8.72
C ASP A 353 -1.10 0.37 -8.75
N LEU A 354 -0.87 0.98 -7.58
CA LEU A 354 0.07 2.08 -7.42
C LEU A 354 1.53 1.71 -7.75
N TRP A 355 1.83 0.41 -7.85
CA TRP A 355 3.13 -0.13 -8.25
C TRP A 355 3.20 -0.46 -9.74
N GLU A 356 2.10 -0.26 -10.48
CA GLU A 356 2.04 -0.36 -11.94
C GLU A 356 2.17 -1.79 -12.49
N GLU A 357 1.87 -2.80 -11.65
CA GLU A 357 2.16 -4.21 -11.91
C GLU A 357 0.92 -5.06 -12.16
N GLU A 358 -0.16 -4.81 -11.41
CA GLU A 358 -1.29 -5.75 -11.33
C GLU A 358 -2.62 -5.07 -11.62
N GLU A 359 -3.34 -5.55 -12.63
CA GLU A 359 -4.68 -5.06 -12.95
C GLU A 359 -5.75 -5.78 -12.12
N SER A 360 -6.36 -5.07 -11.18
CA SER A 360 -7.32 -5.66 -10.23
C SER A 360 -8.12 -4.56 -9.51
N ALA A 361 -8.83 -4.92 -8.44
CA ALA A 361 -9.46 -3.97 -7.52
C ALA A 361 -8.56 -3.76 -6.31
N HIS A 362 -7.98 -2.57 -6.16
CA HIS A 362 -6.95 -2.29 -5.16
C HIS A 362 -7.47 -1.49 -3.97
N PHE A 363 -7.07 -1.86 -2.76
CA PHE A 363 -7.46 -1.16 -1.52
C PHE A 363 -6.97 0.29 -1.53
N TYR A 364 -5.71 0.54 -1.93
CA TYR A 364 -5.14 1.88 -2.07
C TYR A 364 -6.02 2.76 -2.96
N THR A 365 -6.25 2.30 -4.20
CA THR A 365 -7.04 3.00 -5.21
C THR A 365 -8.46 3.27 -4.71
N ARG A 366 -9.12 2.29 -4.10
CA ARG A 366 -10.46 2.45 -3.50
C ARG A 366 -10.48 3.53 -2.43
N LEU A 367 -9.50 3.55 -1.53
CA LEU A 367 -9.52 4.47 -0.40
C LEU A 367 -9.25 5.92 -0.83
N VAL A 368 -8.32 6.16 -1.76
CA VAL A 368 -8.12 7.51 -2.32
C VAL A 368 -9.31 7.98 -3.17
N GLN A 369 -9.92 7.10 -3.97
CA GLN A 369 -11.14 7.41 -4.71
C GLN A 369 -12.29 7.78 -3.77
N ARG A 370 -12.46 7.03 -2.67
CA ARG A 370 -13.46 7.35 -1.65
C ARG A 370 -13.24 8.74 -1.07
N ARG A 371 -12.01 9.08 -0.66
CA ARG A 371 -11.70 10.42 -0.13
C ARG A 371 -12.00 11.51 -1.15
N ALA A 372 -11.59 11.33 -2.40
CA ALA A 372 -11.86 12.27 -3.47
C ALA A 372 -13.36 12.51 -3.65
N LEU A 373 -14.18 11.45 -3.66
CA LEU A 373 -15.64 11.54 -3.80
C LEU A 373 -16.31 12.22 -2.59
N VAL A 374 -15.92 11.86 -1.36
CA VAL A 374 -16.45 12.47 -0.13
C VAL A 374 -16.11 13.97 -0.05
N MET A 375 -14.87 14.33 -0.35
CA MET A 375 -14.42 15.72 -0.36
C MET A 375 -15.04 16.49 -1.52
N GLY A 376 -15.07 15.90 -2.71
CA GLY A 376 -15.66 16.46 -3.91
C GLY A 376 -17.13 16.77 -3.76
N ALA A 377 -17.91 15.90 -3.10
CA ALA A 377 -19.33 16.16 -2.82
C ALA A 377 -19.52 17.42 -1.96
N LYS A 378 -18.74 17.56 -0.87
CA LYS A 378 -18.77 18.75 0.00
C LYS A 378 -18.34 20.01 -0.76
N PHE A 379 -17.33 19.89 -1.61
CA PHE A 379 -16.80 20.99 -2.40
C PHE A 379 -17.76 21.45 -3.50
N ALA A 380 -18.42 20.51 -4.19
CA ALA A 380 -19.48 20.80 -5.15
C ALA A 380 -20.64 21.58 -4.51
N THR A 381 -21.07 21.17 -3.30
CA THR A 381 -22.08 21.90 -2.52
C THR A 381 -21.64 23.33 -2.21
N LEU A 382 -20.39 23.53 -1.76
CA LEU A 382 -19.83 24.86 -1.49
C LEU A 382 -19.89 25.77 -2.72
N LEU A 383 -19.72 25.19 -3.92
CA LEU A 383 -19.68 25.93 -5.17
C LEU A 383 -21.06 26.16 -5.79
N GLY A 384 -22.12 25.56 -5.24
CA GLY A 384 -23.50 25.66 -5.71
C GLY A 384 -23.89 24.58 -6.74
N ASP A 385 -23.11 23.51 -6.87
CA ASP A 385 -23.36 22.41 -7.81
C ASP A 385 -23.95 21.19 -7.09
N ALA A 386 -25.26 21.26 -6.81
CA ALA A 386 -26.00 20.22 -6.10
C ALA A 386 -26.11 18.89 -6.88
N THR A 387 -26.13 18.97 -8.22
CA THR A 387 -26.22 17.78 -9.09
C THR A 387 -24.93 16.97 -9.02
N THR A 388 -23.77 17.62 -9.20
CA THR A 388 -22.47 16.94 -9.03
C THR A 388 -22.31 16.43 -7.61
N SER A 389 -22.64 17.24 -6.59
CA SER A 389 -22.57 16.82 -5.18
C SER A 389 -23.31 15.50 -4.93
N SER A 390 -24.55 15.38 -5.42
CA SER A 390 -25.37 14.18 -5.29
C SER A 390 -24.77 12.97 -6.01
N LYS A 391 -24.22 13.16 -7.22
CA LYS A 391 -23.55 12.10 -7.98
C LYS A 391 -22.32 11.57 -7.23
N LEU A 392 -21.46 12.47 -6.74
CA LEU A 392 -20.24 12.10 -6.02
C LEU A 392 -20.56 11.40 -4.68
N SER A 393 -21.55 11.90 -3.93
CA SER A 393 -21.99 11.29 -2.68
C SER A 393 -22.57 9.88 -2.88
N SER A 394 -23.35 9.67 -3.94
CA SER A 394 -23.86 8.34 -4.31
C SER A 394 -22.72 7.37 -4.64
N ALA A 395 -21.76 7.79 -5.47
CA ALA A 395 -20.59 6.98 -5.78
C ALA A 395 -19.74 6.66 -4.54
N ALA A 396 -19.53 7.64 -3.64
CA ALA A 396 -18.81 7.43 -2.38
C ALA A 396 -19.49 6.36 -1.50
N THR A 397 -20.82 6.38 -1.44
CA THR A 397 -21.63 5.41 -0.68
C THR A 397 -21.48 4.01 -1.25
N GLN A 398 -21.65 3.88 -2.58
CA GLN A 398 -21.51 2.59 -3.27
C GLN A 398 -20.10 2.01 -3.13
N LEU A 399 -19.07 2.84 -3.31
CA LEU A 399 -17.68 2.43 -3.12
C LEU A 399 -17.44 1.98 -1.68
N THR A 400 -17.88 2.77 -0.68
CA THR A 400 -17.70 2.44 0.75
C THR A 400 -18.27 1.06 1.08
N ALA A 401 -19.42 0.70 0.49
CA ALA A 401 -20.05 -0.61 0.71
C ALA A 401 -19.19 -1.80 0.21
N THR A 402 -18.20 -1.57 -0.66
CA THR A 402 -17.29 -2.61 -1.14
C THR A 402 -16.05 -2.81 -0.27
N LEU A 403 -15.70 -1.84 0.59
CA LEU A 403 -14.41 -1.87 1.30
C LEU A 403 -14.24 -3.02 2.29
N ASP A 404 -15.33 -3.61 2.78
CA ASP A 404 -15.27 -4.76 3.69
C ASP A 404 -14.74 -6.04 3.00
N GLN A 405 -14.81 -6.12 1.67
CA GLN A 405 -14.31 -7.27 0.91
C GLN A 405 -12.79 -7.45 1.05
N PHE A 406 -12.05 -6.37 1.33
CA PHE A 406 -10.60 -6.40 1.52
C PHE A 406 -10.21 -6.96 2.88
N TRP A 407 -11.12 -7.11 3.85
CA TRP A 407 -10.74 -7.68 5.14
C TRP A 407 -10.75 -9.20 5.09
N SER A 408 -9.60 -9.82 5.37
CA SER A 408 -9.50 -11.27 5.60
C SER A 408 -9.46 -11.56 7.11
N PRO A 409 -10.52 -12.14 7.70
CA PRO A 409 -10.55 -12.46 9.14
C PRO A 409 -9.51 -13.49 9.57
N ASN A 410 -9.34 -14.56 8.78
CA ASN A 410 -8.38 -15.64 9.07
C ASN A 410 -6.95 -15.12 9.06
N ARG A 411 -6.65 -14.23 8.11
CA ARG A 411 -5.35 -13.58 8.01
C ARG A 411 -5.22 -12.39 8.95
N LYS A 412 -6.29 -11.88 9.56
CA LYS A 412 -6.30 -10.59 10.29
C LYS A 412 -5.55 -9.50 9.51
N LEU A 413 -5.85 -9.38 8.22
CA LEU A 413 -5.11 -8.56 7.27
C LEU A 413 -6.12 -7.90 6.32
N ILE A 414 -5.92 -6.61 6.06
CA ILE A 414 -6.50 -5.94 4.91
C ILE A 414 -5.69 -6.37 3.69
N LEU A 415 -6.33 -7.07 2.77
CA LEU A 415 -5.78 -7.49 1.50
C LEU A 415 -5.51 -6.23 0.66
N TYR A 416 -4.35 -6.21 -0.02
CA TYR A 416 -3.99 -5.08 -0.88
C TYR A 416 -4.87 -5.02 -2.13
N GLU A 417 -5.37 -6.16 -2.60
CA GLU A 417 -6.26 -6.30 -3.74
C GLU A 417 -7.42 -7.27 -3.47
N TYR A 418 -8.44 -7.22 -4.33
CA TYR A 418 -9.58 -8.14 -4.36
C TYR A 418 -9.83 -8.64 -5.79
N GLY A 419 -8.84 -9.36 -6.32
CA GLY A 419 -8.84 -10.01 -7.63
C GLY A 419 -8.07 -11.34 -7.59
N PRO A 420 -7.82 -12.01 -8.73
CA PRO A 420 -6.91 -13.14 -8.74
C PRO A 420 -5.51 -12.68 -8.32
N VAL A 421 -4.77 -13.50 -7.56
CA VAL A 421 -3.39 -13.17 -7.19
C VAL A 421 -2.53 -13.16 -8.45
N LEU A 422 -1.93 -12.00 -8.74
CA LEU A 422 -1.01 -11.81 -9.84
C LEU A 422 0.44 -11.76 -9.33
N ALA A 423 1.39 -11.78 -10.26
CA ALA A 423 2.85 -11.64 -10.05
C ALA A 423 3.50 -12.43 -8.89
N GLY A 424 2.84 -13.47 -8.36
CA GLY A 424 3.32 -14.25 -7.23
C GLY A 424 3.12 -13.60 -5.84
N LYS A 425 2.30 -12.55 -5.70
CA LYS A 425 2.01 -11.83 -4.43
C LYS A 425 1.09 -12.63 -3.47
N ASN A 426 1.45 -13.88 -3.20
CA ASN A 426 0.61 -14.87 -2.51
C ASN A 426 0.46 -14.66 -0.99
N SER A 427 1.25 -13.78 -0.37
CA SER A 427 1.10 -13.40 1.05
C SER A 427 -0.08 -12.46 1.29
N PHE A 428 -0.53 -11.75 0.24
CA PHE A 428 -1.50 -10.65 0.31
C PHE A 428 -1.04 -9.45 1.15
N ILE A 429 0.26 -9.34 1.45
CA ILE A 429 0.84 -8.28 2.29
C ILE A 429 1.46 -7.20 1.41
N ASP A 430 0.98 -5.97 1.52
CA ASP A 430 1.56 -4.82 0.82
C ASP A 430 1.45 -3.54 1.66
N ILE A 431 2.50 -2.72 1.68
CA ILE A 431 2.49 -1.40 2.33
C ILE A 431 1.49 -0.42 1.70
N ALA A 432 1.02 -0.68 0.48
CA ALA A 432 -0.06 0.01 -0.20
C ALA A 432 -1.30 0.21 0.69
N VAL A 433 -1.56 -0.72 1.62
CA VAL A 433 -2.64 -0.59 2.61
C VAL A 433 -2.44 0.63 3.50
N ILE A 434 -1.23 0.82 4.04
CA ILE A 434 -0.92 1.93 4.94
C ILE A 434 -0.76 3.24 4.18
N LEU A 435 -0.17 3.21 2.98
CA LEU A 435 -0.19 4.33 2.05
C LEU A 435 -1.64 4.76 1.74
N GLY A 436 -2.54 3.80 1.54
CA GLY A 436 -3.95 4.06 1.28
C GLY A 436 -4.63 4.77 2.45
N VAL A 437 -4.30 4.40 3.69
CA VAL A 437 -4.81 5.09 4.88
C VAL A 437 -4.26 6.51 4.96
N ILE A 438 -2.96 6.71 4.75
CA ILE A 438 -2.33 8.04 4.80
C ILE A 438 -2.89 8.98 3.72
N HIS A 439 -3.06 8.49 2.49
CA HIS A 439 -3.51 9.31 1.36
C HIS A 439 -5.04 9.33 1.18
N GLY A 440 -5.75 8.33 1.70
CA GLY A 440 -7.17 8.10 1.43
C GLY A 440 -8.09 8.18 2.66
N TYR A 441 -7.59 8.40 3.88
CA TYR A 441 -8.48 8.59 5.02
C TYR A 441 -9.21 9.95 4.92
N ALA A 442 -10.55 9.91 4.93
CA ALA A 442 -11.41 11.09 4.76
C ALA A 442 -11.78 11.80 6.08
N GLY A 443 -11.21 11.38 7.22
CA GLY A 443 -11.49 11.97 8.54
C GLY A 443 -12.85 11.60 9.14
N ASP A 444 -13.44 10.48 8.73
CA ASP A 444 -14.81 10.06 9.08
C ASP A 444 -14.89 8.69 9.78
N GLY A 445 -13.76 8.18 10.30
CA GLY A 445 -13.65 6.90 11.00
C GLY A 445 -13.53 5.66 10.09
N VAL A 446 -13.82 5.76 8.78
CA VAL A 446 -13.68 4.62 7.86
C VAL A 446 -12.21 4.37 7.54
N TYR A 447 -11.68 3.24 8.01
CA TYR A 447 -10.26 2.87 7.92
C TYR A 447 -9.31 3.98 8.43
N SER A 448 -9.65 4.59 9.57
CA SER A 448 -8.79 5.59 10.24
C SER A 448 -7.46 5.01 10.73
N TYR A 449 -6.54 5.86 11.20
CA TYR A 449 -5.22 5.40 11.65
C TYR A 449 -5.29 4.43 12.83
N THR A 450 -6.31 4.58 13.68
CA THR A 450 -6.56 3.71 14.85
C THR A 450 -7.63 2.65 14.61
N ASN A 451 -8.06 2.43 13.36
CA ASN A 451 -8.95 1.33 13.02
C ASN A 451 -8.27 -0.01 13.32
N ASP A 452 -9.02 -0.92 13.95
CA ASP A 452 -8.49 -2.22 14.39
C ASP A 452 -7.85 -3.04 13.26
N ARG A 453 -8.48 -3.05 12.08
CA ARG A 453 -8.00 -3.79 10.91
C ARG A 453 -6.73 -3.17 10.35
N VAL A 454 -6.63 -1.84 10.38
CA VAL A 454 -5.43 -1.11 9.94
C VAL A 454 -4.26 -1.40 10.88
N LEU A 455 -4.46 -1.34 12.21
CA LEU A 455 -3.43 -1.66 13.20
C LEU A 455 -2.92 -3.09 13.06
N ALA A 456 -3.82 -4.07 12.91
CA ALA A 456 -3.44 -5.46 12.70
C ALA A 456 -2.65 -5.66 11.39
N SER A 457 -3.05 -4.97 10.32
CA SER A 457 -2.36 -5.03 9.02
C SER A 457 -0.99 -4.38 9.08
N ALA A 458 -0.86 -3.20 9.72
CA ALA A 458 0.41 -2.49 9.89
C ALA A 458 1.46 -3.37 10.60
N LEU A 459 1.06 -4.14 11.61
CA LEU A 459 1.93 -5.11 12.27
C LEU A 459 2.39 -6.21 11.31
N LYS A 460 1.47 -6.84 10.58
CA LYS A 460 1.81 -7.92 9.65
C LYS A 460 2.70 -7.45 8.51
N ILE A 461 2.37 -6.30 7.93
CA ILE A 461 3.16 -5.65 6.89
C ILE A 461 4.57 -5.39 7.40
N SER A 462 4.72 -4.65 8.51
CA SER A 462 6.05 -4.32 9.02
C SER A 462 6.89 -5.56 9.37
N THR A 463 6.32 -6.52 10.11
CA THR A 463 7.08 -7.70 10.55
C THR A 463 7.39 -8.69 9.44
N SER A 464 6.67 -8.66 8.31
CA SER A 464 6.95 -9.53 7.17
C SER A 464 8.34 -9.31 6.56
N PHE A 465 8.92 -8.11 6.69
CA PHE A 465 10.23 -7.79 6.12
C PHE A 465 11.42 -8.23 6.98
N LEU A 466 11.19 -8.68 8.22
CA LEU A 466 12.25 -9.12 9.14
C LEU A 466 13.07 -10.30 8.58
N ASP A 467 12.38 -11.23 7.91
CA ASP A 467 13.00 -12.44 7.34
C ASP A 467 13.36 -12.25 5.85
N VAL A 468 12.88 -11.18 5.21
CA VAL A 468 13.12 -10.89 3.79
C VAL A 468 14.43 -10.12 3.62
N TYR A 469 14.71 -9.11 4.45
CA TYR A 469 15.88 -8.25 4.24
C TYR A 469 17.04 -8.56 5.17
N GLY A 470 18.23 -8.79 4.61
CA GLY A 470 19.45 -9.02 5.37
C GLY A 470 19.76 -7.87 6.34
N ILE A 471 19.52 -6.63 5.90
CA ILE A 471 19.70 -5.41 6.69
C ILE A 471 18.75 -5.29 7.90
N ALA A 472 17.67 -6.09 7.97
CA ALA A 472 16.76 -6.10 9.12
C ALA A 472 17.44 -6.61 10.40
N LYS A 473 18.55 -7.37 10.27
CA LYS A 473 19.37 -7.83 11.40
C LYS A 473 20.08 -6.70 12.14
N THR A 474 20.31 -5.57 11.48
CA THR A 474 20.91 -4.37 12.11
C THR A 474 19.83 -3.61 12.87
N THR A 475 19.66 -3.93 14.15
CA THR A 475 18.58 -3.40 15.00
C THR A 475 18.98 -2.19 15.85
N LYS A 476 20.26 -1.79 15.80
CA LYS A 476 20.82 -0.66 16.54
C LYS A 476 21.85 0.09 15.71
N ASP A 477 21.97 1.39 15.93
CA ASP A 477 23.03 2.22 15.34
C ASP A 477 24.33 2.15 16.17
N SER A 478 25.35 2.89 15.75
CA SER A 478 26.64 2.96 16.44
C SER A 478 26.57 3.55 17.86
N LYS A 479 25.48 4.24 18.21
CA LYS A 479 25.20 4.77 19.55
C LYS A 479 24.30 3.84 20.37
N GLY A 480 23.94 2.67 19.83
CA GLY A 480 23.05 1.71 20.47
C GLY A 480 21.57 2.09 20.42
N LEU A 481 21.19 3.13 19.67
CA LEU A 481 19.79 3.55 19.52
C LEU A 481 19.04 2.57 18.60
N PRO A 482 17.78 2.20 18.91
CA PRO A 482 17.03 1.26 18.09
C PRO A 482 16.84 1.74 16.65
N ILE A 483 17.09 0.88 15.67
CA ILE A 483 16.77 1.13 14.27
C ILE A 483 15.52 0.32 13.92
N GLY A 484 14.55 0.96 13.24
CA GLY A 484 13.29 0.36 12.83
C GLY A 484 13.44 -0.70 11.74
N ILE A 485 12.34 -1.40 11.45
CA ILE A 485 12.31 -2.43 10.41
C ILE A 485 12.48 -1.76 9.04
N PRO A 486 13.38 -2.23 8.16
CA PRO A 486 13.40 -1.78 6.77
C PRO A 486 12.14 -2.27 6.05
N ILE A 487 11.42 -1.37 5.41
CA ILE A 487 10.14 -1.68 4.73
C ILE A 487 10.34 -1.55 3.22
N GLY A 488 9.83 -2.50 2.44
CA GLY A 488 9.74 -2.41 0.97
C GLY A 488 8.29 -2.23 0.52
N ARG A 489 7.98 -2.60 -0.72
CA ARG A 489 6.59 -2.60 -1.25
C ARG A 489 5.79 -3.77 -0.67
N TYR A 490 6.20 -4.99 -1.01
CA TYR A 490 5.63 -6.25 -0.54
C TYR A 490 6.73 -7.34 -0.42
N PRO A 491 6.56 -8.39 0.41
CA PRO A 491 7.61 -9.39 0.69
C PRO A 491 8.12 -10.17 -0.52
N GLU A 492 7.25 -10.43 -1.50
CA GLU A 492 7.55 -11.20 -2.72
C GLU A 492 8.17 -10.36 -3.83
N ASP A 493 8.44 -9.08 -3.58
CA ASP A 493 8.94 -8.16 -4.58
C ASP A 493 10.25 -8.65 -5.23
N VAL A 494 10.30 -8.53 -6.55
CA VAL A 494 11.42 -8.94 -7.41
C VAL A 494 12.06 -7.76 -8.14
N TYR A 495 11.46 -6.57 -8.08
CA TYR A 495 12.04 -5.37 -8.66
C TYR A 495 13.23 -4.90 -7.83
N ASN A 496 14.34 -4.58 -8.50
CA ASN A 496 15.60 -4.21 -7.85
C ASN A 496 16.04 -2.76 -8.12
N GLY A 497 15.11 -1.90 -8.56
CA GLY A 497 15.39 -0.52 -8.93
C GLY A 497 15.79 -0.30 -10.39
N VAL A 498 16.13 -1.34 -11.16
CA VAL A 498 16.45 -1.23 -12.60
C VAL A 498 15.87 -2.37 -13.45
N GLY A 499 15.47 -3.47 -12.83
CA GLY A 499 14.88 -4.64 -13.48
C GLY A 499 14.30 -5.60 -12.46
N THR A 500 14.01 -6.83 -12.87
CA THR A 500 13.43 -7.86 -11.99
C THR A 500 14.35 -9.08 -11.87
N SER A 501 14.43 -9.64 -10.67
CA SER A 501 15.18 -10.86 -10.38
C SER A 501 14.61 -11.58 -9.15
N PRO A 502 14.71 -12.92 -9.05
CA PRO A 502 14.36 -13.62 -7.82
C PRO A 502 15.09 -13.02 -6.61
N ASN A 503 14.36 -12.68 -5.55
CA ASN A 503 14.89 -11.94 -4.39
C ASN A 503 15.47 -10.55 -4.75
N GLY A 504 14.95 -9.90 -5.78
CA GLY A 504 15.38 -8.57 -6.21
C GLY A 504 14.83 -7.42 -5.37
N GLY A 505 13.64 -7.58 -4.77
CA GLY A 505 12.94 -6.56 -3.97
C GLY A 505 13.79 -5.98 -2.85
N ASN A 506 13.79 -4.65 -2.73
CA ASN A 506 14.55 -3.91 -1.72
C ASN A 506 13.65 -3.13 -0.77
N SER A 507 14.28 -2.56 0.25
CA SER A 507 13.59 -1.60 1.12
C SER A 507 13.52 -0.26 0.40
N TRP A 508 12.42 0.47 0.57
CA TRP A 508 12.19 1.76 -0.06
C TRP A 508 12.21 2.86 1.00
N TYR A 509 12.79 4.01 0.65
CA TYR A 509 12.82 5.16 1.57
C TYR A 509 11.40 5.62 1.89
N LEU A 510 10.55 5.73 0.87
CA LEU A 510 9.17 6.18 1.05
C LEU A 510 8.33 5.23 1.89
N THR A 511 8.48 3.92 1.74
CA THR A 511 7.66 2.95 2.48
C THR A 511 8.11 2.80 3.94
N THR A 512 9.40 3.00 4.19
CA THR A 512 9.94 3.12 5.55
C THR A 512 9.45 4.41 6.22
N ALA A 513 9.37 5.53 5.49
CA ALA A 513 8.80 6.79 5.98
C ALA A 513 7.30 6.68 6.26
N THR A 514 6.56 5.96 5.40
CA THR A 514 5.13 5.64 5.57
C THR A 514 4.85 4.98 6.91
N MET A 515 5.65 4.00 7.33
CA MET A 515 5.48 3.37 8.65
C MET A 515 5.75 4.34 9.80
N ALA A 516 6.73 5.23 9.67
CA ALA A 516 6.97 6.28 10.66
C ALA A 516 5.76 7.23 10.77
N GLN A 517 5.31 7.76 9.64
CA GLN A 517 4.16 8.66 9.55
C GLN A 517 2.90 8.00 10.13
N TYR A 518 2.62 6.74 9.76
CA TYR A 518 1.47 6.00 10.27
C TYR A 518 1.46 5.92 11.79
N LEU A 519 2.58 5.55 12.41
CA LEU A 519 2.66 5.45 13.87
C LEU A 519 2.52 6.80 14.57
N TYR A 520 3.06 7.88 13.98
CA TYR A 520 2.83 9.23 14.50
C TYR A 520 1.35 9.63 14.40
N SER A 521 0.71 9.40 13.26
CA SER A 521 -0.70 9.71 13.03
C SER A 521 -1.63 8.88 13.94
N ALA A 522 -1.37 7.59 14.13
CA ALA A 522 -2.12 6.73 15.04
C ALA A 522 -2.00 7.22 16.50
N ALA A 523 -0.79 7.59 16.94
CA ALA A 523 -0.59 8.18 18.25
C ALA A 523 -1.35 9.51 18.41
N SER A 524 -1.34 10.35 17.38
CA SER A 524 -2.08 11.62 17.38
C SER A 524 -3.58 11.40 17.45
N GLU A 525 -4.12 10.46 16.68
CA GLU A 525 -5.56 10.14 16.69
C GLU A 525 -6.00 9.56 18.04
N TYR A 526 -5.18 8.71 18.69
CA TYR A 526 -5.45 8.30 20.06
C TYR A 526 -5.44 9.47 21.05
N GLN A 527 -4.48 10.39 20.95
CA GLN A 527 -4.44 11.58 21.80
C GLN A 527 -5.68 12.45 21.63
N THR A 528 -6.14 12.66 20.39
CA THR A 528 -7.36 13.40 20.08
C THR A 528 -8.60 12.69 20.60
N ALA A 529 -8.70 11.36 20.44
CA ALA A 529 -9.82 10.58 20.96
C ALA A 529 -9.84 10.51 22.50
N GLY A 530 -8.67 10.65 23.14
CA GLY A 530 -8.53 10.60 24.60
C GLY A 530 -8.75 9.21 25.21
N THR A 531 -8.88 8.17 24.38
CA THR A 531 -9.14 6.79 24.80
C THR A 531 -8.54 5.79 23.82
N LEU A 532 -8.22 4.60 24.32
CA LEU A 532 -7.72 3.47 23.54
C LEU A 532 -8.33 2.17 24.07
N THR A 533 -8.83 1.33 23.18
CA THR A 533 -9.40 0.02 23.52
C THR A 533 -8.58 -1.09 22.89
N VAL A 534 -8.28 -2.14 23.65
CA VAL A 534 -7.57 -3.33 23.15
C VAL A 534 -8.55 -4.47 22.97
N ASN A 535 -8.52 -5.11 21.80
CA ASN A 535 -9.35 -6.27 21.49
C ASN A 535 -8.53 -7.38 20.81
N ASN A 536 -9.18 -8.48 20.41
CA ASN A 536 -8.53 -9.65 19.81
C ASN A 536 -7.87 -9.37 18.44
N VAL A 537 -8.25 -8.29 17.76
CA VAL A 537 -7.66 -7.86 16.48
C VAL A 537 -6.39 -7.04 16.76
N THR A 538 -6.43 -6.12 17.72
CA THR A 538 -5.33 -5.18 18.02
C THR A 538 -4.32 -5.67 19.06
N ALA A 539 -4.61 -6.74 19.80
CA ALA A 539 -3.74 -7.25 20.87
C ALA A 539 -2.28 -7.49 20.42
N SER A 540 -2.08 -8.13 19.26
CA SER A 540 -0.74 -8.41 18.74
C SER A 540 -0.01 -7.13 18.34
N PHE A 541 -0.72 -6.11 17.86
CA PHE A 541 -0.11 -4.82 17.51
C PHE A 541 0.50 -4.18 18.76
N PHE A 542 -0.26 -4.10 19.85
CA PHE A 542 0.25 -3.54 21.10
C PHE A 542 1.30 -4.42 21.78
N ALA A 543 1.19 -5.75 21.66
CA ALA A 543 2.21 -6.66 22.16
C ALA A 543 3.57 -6.46 21.46
N TYR A 544 3.58 -6.03 20.19
CA TYR A 544 4.82 -5.72 19.48
C TYR A 544 5.28 -4.28 19.72
N TYR A 545 4.39 -3.32 19.48
CA TYR A 545 4.75 -1.90 19.46
C TYR A 545 4.77 -1.24 20.84
N ALA A 546 4.08 -1.81 21.83
CA ALA A 546 4.01 -1.27 23.19
C ALA A 546 3.99 -2.38 24.27
N PRO A 547 4.88 -3.39 24.25
CA PRO A 547 4.82 -4.55 25.16
C PRO A 547 4.90 -4.17 26.65
N LYS A 548 5.55 -3.05 26.97
CA LYS A 548 5.71 -2.56 28.35
C LYS A 548 4.53 -1.75 28.89
N SER A 549 3.50 -1.52 28.07
CA SER A 549 2.34 -0.71 28.44
C SER A 549 1.40 -1.39 29.44
N GLY A 550 1.49 -2.72 29.60
CA GLY A 550 0.64 -3.47 30.55
C GLY A 550 -0.82 -3.59 30.10
N LEU A 551 -1.09 -3.44 28.80
CA LEU A 551 -2.44 -3.54 28.25
C LEU A 551 -3.04 -4.95 28.42
N LYS A 552 -4.37 -5.00 28.48
CA LYS A 552 -5.21 -6.20 28.62
C LYS A 552 -6.35 -6.14 27.62
N ILE A 553 -6.63 -7.27 26.98
CA ILE A 553 -7.74 -7.44 26.03
C ILE A 553 -9.07 -7.15 26.74
N GLY A 554 -9.98 -6.46 26.04
CA GLY A 554 -11.31 -6.12 26.52
C GLY A 554 -11.37 -4.88 27.43
N LYS A 555 -10.24 -4.21 27.68
CA LYS A 555 -10.18 -2.99 28.51
C LYS A 555 -9.97 -1.74 27.65
N ALA A 556 -10.67 -0.67 28.04
CA ALA A 556 -10.44 0.68 27.55
C ALA A 556 -9.54 1.46 28.54
N TYR A 557 -8.69 2.32 28.00
CA TYR A 557 -7.71 3.12 28.73
C TYR A 557 -7.88 4.59 28.34
N SER A 558 -8.25 5.42 29.30
CA SER A 558 -8.35 6.88 29.10
C SER A 558 -6.98 7.55 29.12
N SER A 559 -6.93 8.77 28.58
CA SER A 559 -5.70 9.56 28.43
C SER A 559 -4.93 9.86 29.72
N ASN A 560 -5.58 9.79 30.88
CA ASN A 560 -4.98 9.98 32.20
C ASN A 560 -4.33 8.71 32.80
N THR A 561 -4.39 7.57 32.10
CA THR A 561 -3.79 6.31 32.57
C THR A 561 -2.31 6.19 32.18
N LYS A 562 -1.53 5.46 32.98
CA LYS A 562 -0.11 5.22 32.68
C LYS A 562 0.06 4.34 31.44
N GLU A 563 -0.86 3.40 31.24
CA GLU A 563 -0.89 2.50 30.09
C GLU A 563 -1.08 3.29 28.79
N PHE A 564 -2.05 4.22 28.75
CA PHE A 564 -2.26 5.09 27.60
C PHE A 564 -1.01 5.93 27.30
N ALA A 565 -0.43 6.59 28.32
CA ALA A 565 0.79 7.37 28.15
C ALA A 565 1.96 6.50 27.63
N SER A 566 2.09 5.27 28.12
CA SER A 566 3.11 4.32 27.66
C SER A 566 2.91 3.90 26.21
N VAL A 567 1.67 3.73 25.74
CA VAL A 567 1.40 3.43 24.32
C VAL A 567 1.84 4.61 23.45
N ILE A 568 1.40 5.83 23.76
CA ILE A 568 1.77 7.02 23.00
C ILE A 568 3.29 7.19 22.94
N ALA A 569 3.99 7.02 24.07
CA ALA A 569 5.44 7.09 24.11
C ALA A 569 6.10 6.00 23.23
N SER A 570 5.58 4.78 23.24
CA SER A 570 6.14 3.68 22.44
C SER A 570 5.93 3.90 20.94
N LEU A 571 4.75 4.37 20.52
CA LEU A 571 4.47 4.70 19.12
C LEU A 571 5.36 5.85 18.61
N LYS A 572 5.60 6.88 19.44
CA LYS A 572 6.60 7.94 19.15
C LYS A 572 7.99 7.34 18.92
N GLY A 573 8.43 6.48 19.83
CA GLY A 573 9.75 5.85 19.77
C GLY A 573 9.93 4.96 18.54
N TRP A 574 8.91 4.18 18.18
CA TRP A 574 8.95 3.36 16.98
C TRP A 574 8.92 4.19 15.70
N GLY A 575 8.13 5.25 15.64
CA GLY A 575 8.19 6.20 14.54
C GLY A 575 9.60 6.75 14.33
N ASP A 576 10.26 7.21 15.40
CA ASP A 576 11.65 7.67 15.35
C ASP A 576 12.63 6.55 14.96
N ALA A 577 12.37 5.29 15.33
CA ALA A 577 13.18 4.16 14.89
C ALA A 577 13.09 3.92 13.37
N TYR A 578 11.91 4.07 12.76
CA TYR A 578 11.75 4.00 11.30
C TYR A 578 12.46 5.17 10.60
N ILE A 579 12.35 6.40 11.13
CA ILE A 579 13.14 7.53 10.60
C ILE A 579 14.65 7.27 10.75
N ARG A 580 15.07 6.63 11.85
CA ARG A 580 16.47 6.24 12.03
C ARG A 580 16.94 5.20 11.02
N ARG A 581 16.07 4.29 10.56
CA ARG A 581 16.38 3.36 9.47
C ARG A 581 16.71 4.09 8.17
N ILE A 582 15.90 5.10 7.81
CA ILE A 582 16.16 5.98 6.67
C ILE A 582 17.51 6.66 6.86
N LYS A 583 17.67 7.41 7.97
CA LYS A 583 18.91 8.14 8.30
C LYS A 583 20.16 7.27 8.25
N TYR A 584 20.08 6.03 8.72
CA TYR A 584 21.21 5.09 8.75
C TYR A 584 21.68 4.69 7.35
N HIS A 585 20.75 4.64 6.39
CA HIS A 585 21.01 4.25 4.99
C HIS A 585 20.99 5.43 4.02
N THR A 586 20.81 6.66 4.51
CA THR A 586 20.97 7.88 3.71
C THR A 586 22.47 8.12 3.50
N PRO A 587 22.95 8.25 2.24
CA PRO A 587 24.34 8.63 1.95
C PRO A 587 24.73 9.96 2.60
N ALA A 588 26.03 10.21 2.75
CA ALA A 588 26.55 11.44 3.37
C ALA A 588 26.05 12.74 2.69
N GLY A 589 25.72 12.68 1.40
CA GLY A 589 25.15 13.81 0.64
C GLY A 589 23.68 14.11 0.95
N GLY A 590 22.97 13.25 1.68
CA GLY A 590 21.56 13.44 2.03
C GLY A 590 20.57 12.96 0.96
N ASN A 591 21.04 12.55 -0.22
CA ASN A 591 20.16 12.12 -1.32
C ASN A 591 19.32 10.90 -0.94
N LEU A 592 18.04 10.91 -1.31
CA LEU A 592 17.14 9.78 -1.15
C LEU A 592 16.80 9.24 -2.54
N ALA A 593 17.24 8.02 -2.82
CA ALA A 593 16.84 7.30 -4.03
C ALA A 593 15.44 6.71 -3.86
N GLU A 594 15.05 5.85 -4.79
CA GLU A 594 13.87 4.99 -4.67
C GLU A 594 14.07 3.94 -3.57
N GLU A 595 15.19 3.22 -3.62
CA GLU A 595 15.47 2.06 -2.79
C GLU A 595 16.77 2.19 -1.99
N PHE A 596 16.91 1.36 -0.97
CA PHE A 596 18.20 0.96 -0.41
C PHE A 596 18.30 -0.56 -0.33
N ASN A 597 19.42 -1.08 -0.79
CA ASN A 597 19.65 -2.50 -1.05
C ASN A 597 19.35 -3.37 0.18
N ARG A 598 18.63 -4.48 -0.03
CA ARG A 598 18.19 -5.40 1.03
C ARG A 598 19.31 -6.06 1.83
N ASN A 599 20.55 -6.08 1.34
CA ASN A 599 21.67 -6.79 1.96
C ASN A 599 22.70 -5.84 2.60
N ASP A 600 23.08 -4.77 1.90
CA ASP A 600 24.11 -3.85 2.36
C ASP A 600 23.59 -2.45 2.73
N GLY A 601 22.37 -2.10 2.31
CA GLY A 601 21.75 -0.81 2.61
C GLY A 601 22.22 0.35 1.75
N HIS A 602 22.99 0.12 0.70
CA HIS A 602 23.37 1.18 -0.25
C HIS A 602 22.15 1.68 -1.04
N ALA A 603 22.06 3.00 -1.21
CA ALA A 603 21.03 3.62 -2.05
C ALA A 603 21.12 3.12 -3.50
N GLN A 604 20.00 2.78 -4.11
CA GLN A 604 19.91 2.30 -5.50
C GLN A 604 18.53 2.57 -6.11
N GLY A 605 18.34 2.19 -7.37
CA GLY A 605 17.15 2.55 -8.16
C GLY A 605 17.22 4.00 -8.65
N ALA A 606 16.06 4.61 -8.88
CA ALA A 606 15.99 5.99 -9.37
C ALA A 606 16.56 7.00 -8.34
N ALA A 607 17.55 7.82 -8.71
CA ALA A 607 18.12 8.83 -7.83
C ALA A 607 17.18 10.01 -7.61
N ASP A 608 17.25 10.58 -6.40
CA ASP A 608 16.48 11.76 -6.02
C ASP A 608 14.98 11.60 -6.31
N LEU A 609 14.42 10.43 -5.95
CA LEU A 609 12.99 10.15 -6.15
C LEU A 609 12.16 11.17 -5.36
N THR A 610 11.31 11.92 -6.07
CA THR A 610 10.53 13.02 -5.50
C THR A 610 9.63 12.55 -4.35
N TRP A 611 9.01 11.36 -4.51
CA TRP A 611 8.15 10.78 -3.49
C TRP A 611 8.92 10.33 -2.23
N SER A 612 10.19 9.94 -2.33
CA SER A 612 11.05 9.68 -1.16
C SER A 612 11.26 10.93 -0.31
N TYR A 613 11.44 12.09 -0.96
CA TYR A 613 11.54 13.37 -0.24
C TYR A 613 10.19 13.81 0.35
N ALA A 614 9.11 13.71 -0.43
CA ALA A 614 7.77 14.08 0.01
C ALA A 614 7.33 13.27 1.25
N SER A 615 7.53 11.95 1.22
CA SER A 615 7.19 11.05 2.33
C SER A 615 7.99 11.30 3.60
N LEU A 616 9.29 11.63 3.50
CA LEU A 616 10.07 12.02 4.68
C LEU A 616 9.57 13.35 5.28
N LEU A 617 9.19 14.31 4.43
CA LEU A 617 8.63 15.59 4.88
C LEU A 617 7.27 15.42 5.56
N THR A 618 6.36 14.62 4.99
CA THR A 618 5.05 14.35 5.61
C THR A 618 5.17 13.58 6.91
N ALA A 619 6.12 12.63 7.01
CA ALA A 619 6.44 11.97 8.27
C ALA A 619 6.97 12.97 9.32
N ALA A 620 7.83 13.91 8.92
CA ALA A 620 8.31 14.97 9.81
C ALA A 620 7.20 15.92 10.27
N PHE A 621 6.24 16.27 9.39
CA PHE A 621 5.07 17.07 9.75
C PHE A 621 4.17 16.33 10.76
N ALA A 622 3.92 15.03 10.53
CA ALA A 622 3.15 14.21 11.47
C ALA A 622 3.86 14.09 12.82
N ARG A 623 5.19 13.93 12.83
CA ARG A 623 6.02 13.92 14.04
C ARG A 623 5.88 15.23 14.82
N ALA A 624 5.98 16.38 14.14
CA ALA A 624 5.90 17.70 14.75
C ALA A 624 4.49 18.00 15.29
N ALA A 625 3.44 17.61 14.56
CA ALA A 625 2.06 17.71 15.04
C ALA A 625 1.87 16.93 16.35
N LEU A 626 2.39 15.69 16.40
CA LEU A 626 2.34 14.84 17.59
C LEU A 626 3.22 15.36 18.77
N SER A 627 4.28 16.12 18.49
CA SER A 627 5.07 16.80 19.52
C SER A 627 4.45 18.11 20.00
N GLY A 628 3.39 18.59 19.34
CA GLY A 628 2.80 19.90 19.61
C GLY A 628 3.60 21.07 19.04
N ASP A 629 4.57 20.84 18.16
CA ASP A 629 5.31 21.92 17.48
C ASP A 629 4.53 22.41 16.27
N ALA A 630 3.53 23.26 16.51
CA ALA A 630 2.72 23.88 15.48
C ALA A 630 3.53 24.81 14.54
N SER A 631 4.76 25.19 14.92
CA SER A 631 5.61 26.09 14.14
C SER A 631 6.54 25.36 13.16
N TYR A 632 6.66 24.03 13.25
CA TYR A 632 7.62 23.26 12.46
C TYR A 632 7.42 23.45 10.95
N THR A 633 6.21 23.18 10.43
CA THR A 633 5.92 23.32 9.00
C THR A 633 6.04 24.78 8.54
N GLN A 634 5.71 25.75 9.40
CA GLN A 634 5.91 27.17 9.11
C GLN A 634 7.40 27.50 8.95
N LYS A 635 8.26 26.99 9.83
CA LYS A 635 9.72 27.16 9.74
C LYS A 635 10.28 26.51 8.47
N ILE A 636 9.87 25.28 8.14
CA ILE A 636 10.25 24.63 6.87
C ILE A 636 9.77 25.47 5.68
N ALA A 637 8.54 25.98 5.70
CA ALA A 637 8.00 26.83 4.64
C ALA A 637 8.78 28.15 4.47
N ALA A 638 9.43 28.64 5.53
CA ALA A 638 10.27 29.84 5.50
C ALA A 638 11.72 29.60 5.08
N LEU A 639 12.18 28.35 4.99
CA LEU A 639 13.52 28.03 4.46
C LEU A 639 13.60 28.39 2.98
N ALA A 640 14.70 29.03 2.60
CA ALA A 640 14.96 29.37 1.21
C ALA A 640 15.16 28.09 0.39
N TYR A 641 14.60 28.11 -0.81
CA TYR A 641 14.86 27.16 -1.87
C TYR A 641 14.97 28.03 -3.13
N GLU A 642 16.09 27.89 -3.82
CA GLU A 642 16.34 28.61 -5.06
C GLU A 642 15.85 27.80 -6.24
#